data_AF-A0A9X1G1A6-F1
#
_entry.id   AF-A0A9X1G1A6-F1
#
_cell.length_a   1.000
_cell.length_b   1.000
_cell.length_c   1.000
_cell.angle_alpha   90.00
_cell.angle_beta   90.00
_cell.angle_gamma   90.00
#
_symmetry.space_group_name_H-M   'P 1'
#
loop_
_entity.id
_entity.type
_entity.pdbx_description
1 polymer ?
#
loop_
_entity_poly.entity_id
_entity_poly.type
_entity_poly.pdbx_seq_one_letter_code
_entity_poly.pdbx_strand_id
1 'polypeptide(L)'
;MTLTIPRAGINAGRAARVQPTEADAAGAAVAQVGDAMLQAGARLENDRLSRENARNQVSLTKDLNDLRLRMESLGDPDQIDAEWTAGVEAVRQKYAEGLTEDGRPMVDPRNAEAFGLAVTDLASRHGFQIGLKSLQKRQSQRAATYIDYAATATQAAVGSDQDTRDTLIANGHRQIDDMVTAGVISPEQAAKRKIALGQDIDNAAAIGMVAEDPAGLIAALDAGEYSALPGETQARYRVQANAALAALEAQGRKEAEKLQSEQQKAIGQRLGEITDIAQAGRTAVDEAWLASPDVKAHPDYGKAVAAIALRDATPQIAQLPPAKLDELIAAEKNSKVTKKFQTERLEVLQDLRAKAVEQLDKDPLAHLQSVGIDVPALPVFDPADPVAFGRALADRVAFSEQIRMQGYTTERRIFDNEERATIKALAAVDQDPQTRLDLAVQLTAGLPPQNADAVAEVIDDPVFSHAGSLVTNGGARALGLEILRGQQVIAEENLILPGAQKRLDPIYESLGPVFADLPGGERVQANVMAAADALYARRGRGVVQSDQVDEDLYRQALHEVMGGIGQFDGRNAQGGVQEVRDSFTILPMGISSGQAEDALESLGMRRRQAVENQPRSGRGFEFDPAFLSEQLARVGSAGNPPVIAGQPIDRTTLDNLELQAVGDDRFIFTYRVSDDRITTLQTADGQTYEFSLRALIGEARP
;
A
#
# COMPACT_ATOMS: atom_id res chain seq x y z
N MET A 1 80.08 128.79 69.34
CA MET A 1 80.66 128.91 70.70
C MET A 1 80.28 127.63 71.42
N THR A 2 81.21 126.66 71.44
CA THR A 2 82.03 126.33 72.63
C THR A 2 81.11 125.81 73.75
N LEU A 3 81.14 124.57 74.22
CA LEU A 3 82.09 124.01 75.19
C LEU A 3 81.40 122.72 75.69
N THR A 4 81.93 121.48 75.62
CA THR A 4 83.15 120.93 76.25
C THR A 4 83.14 121.09 77.77
N ILE A 5 83.16 119.98 78.55
CA ILE A 5 84.02 119.74 79.73
C ILE A 5 83.72 118.38 80.42
N PRO A 6 84.71 117.75 81.11
CA PRO A 6 84.82 116.31 81.37
C PRO A 6 85.03 115.92 82.87
N ARG A 7 85.25 114.60 83.10
CA ARG A 7 86.24 113.96 84.02
C ARG A 7 86.08 113.92 85.56
N ALA A 8 86.74 112.85 86.06
CA ALA A 8 87.26 112.52 87.41
C ALA A 8 86.24 111.93 88.40
N GLY A 9 86.40 110.71 88.93
CA GLY A 9 87.46 110.24 89.86
C GLY A 9 86.87 110.29 91.29
N ILE A 10 86.95 109.32 92.19
CA ILE A 10 88.14 108.82 92.89
C ILE A 10 87.75 107.60 93.77
N ASN A 11 88.70 106.67 93.90
CA ASN A 11 88.95 105.64 94.92
C ASN A 11 88.13 105.60 96.23
N ALA A 12 87.86 104.36 96.67
CA ALA A 12 87.98 103.97 98.08
C ALA A 12 88.58 102.55 98.24
N GLY A 13 89.72 102.50 98.94
CA GLY A 13 90.29 101.46 99.81
C GLY A 13 89.95 99.97 99.68
N ARG A 14 91.02 99.18 99.52
CA ARG A 14 91.15 97.73 99.73
C ARG A 14 90.74 97.23 101.12
N ALA A 15 90.14 96.04 101.16
CA ALA A 15 90.37 95.02 102.19
C ALA A 15 90.48 93.64 101.50
N ALA A 16 91.35 92.77 102.02
CA ALA A 16 91.76 91.49 101.42
C ALA A 16 90.65 90.42 101.38
N ARG A 17 90.89 89.32 100.60
CA ARG A 17 90.15 88.04 100.49
C ARG A 17 89.17 88.01 99.28
N VAL A 18 89.04 86.99 98.42
CA VAL A 18 89.49 85.57 98.30
C VAL A 18 89.73 85.33 96.80
N GLN A 19 90.79 84.61 96.40
CA GLN A 19 90.97 84.16 95.01
C GLN A 19 89.93 83.05 94.68
N PRO A 20 89.11 83.18 93.62
CA PRO A 20 88.18 82.13 93.21
C PRO A 20 88.97 81.00 92.57
N THR A 21 88.87 79.83 93.18
CA THR A 21 89.31 78.55 92.63
C THR A 21 88.65 78.34 91.26
N GLU A 22 89.42 77.95 90.25
CA GLU A 22 88.90 77.50 88.96
C GLU A 22 87.79 76.45 89.20
N ALA A 23 86.57 76.77 88.80
CA ALA A 23 85.49 75.80 88.78
C ALA A 23 85.75 74.81 87.64
N ASP A 24 85.69 73.54 87.99
CA ASP A 24 85.89 72.37 87.14
C ASP A 24 85.13 72.48 85.79
N ALA A 25 85.87 72.74 84.69
CA ALA A 25 85.33 72.89 83.33
C ALA A 25 84.73 71.59 82.76
N ALA A 26 84.87 70.46 83.47
CA ALA A 26 84.25 69.19 83.09
C ALA A 26 82.70 69.28 83.08
N GLY A 27 82.08 70.08 83.95
CA GLY A 27 80.61 70.15 84.06
C GLY A 27 79.90 70.79 82.85
N ALA A 28 80.52 71.81 82.23
CA ALA A 28 79.91 72.54 81.11
C ALA A 28 80.00 71.79 79.77
N ALA A 29 81.10 71.05 79.53
CA ALA A 29 81.23 70.19 78.37
C ALA A 29 80.27 68.99 78.42
N VAL A 30 80.03 68.43 79.61
CA VAL A 30 79.07 67.33 79.83
C VAL A 30 77.62 67.81 79.60
N ALA A 31 77.28 69.05 79.96
CA ALA A 31 75.95 69.62 79.71
C ALA A 31 75.65 69.81 78.21
N GLN A 32 76.60 70.32 77.41
CA GLN A 32 76.41 70.49 75.96
C GLN A 32 76.27 69.15 75.21
N VAL A 33 77.02 68.12 75.63
CA VAL A 33 76.84 66.77 75.08
C VAL A 33 75.48 66.20 75.48
N GLY A 34 75.03 66.43 76.73
CA GLY A 34 73.69 66.06 77.19
C GLY A 34 72.57 66.68 76.37
N ASP A 35 72.63 67.98 76.09
CA ASP A 35 71.65 68.69 75.26
C ASP A 35 71.66 68.21 73.79
N ALA A 36 72.84 67.99 73.22
CA ALA A 36 72.96 67.46 71.87
C ALA A 36 72.42 66.02 71.76
N MET A 37 72.65 65.17 72.76
CA MET A 37 72.10 63.81 72.82
C MET A 37 70.59 63.82 73.04
N LEU A 38 70.04 64.75 73.82
CA LEU A 38 68.60 64.93 73.97
C LEU A 38 67.94 65.41 72.67
N GLN A 39 68.55 66.36 71.95
CA GLN A 39 68.04 66.83 70.66
C GLN A 39 68.15 65.75 69.57
N ALA A 40 69.26 65.02 69.51
CA ALA A 40 69.42 63.89 68.59
C ALA A 40 68.44 62.75 68.91
N GLY A 41 68.25 62.45 70.20
CA GLY A 41 67.26 61.49 70.67
C GLY A 41 65.82 61.90 70.32
N ALA A 42 65.46 63.17 70.51
CA ALA A 42 64.15 63.70 70.14
C ALA A 42 63.91 63.65 68.62
N ARG A 43 64.93 63.95 67.80
CA ARG A 43 64.84 63.83 66.33
C ARG A 43 64.70 62.38 65.88
N LEU A 44 65.53 61.47 66.40
CA LEU A 44 65.45 60.05 66.08
C LEU A 44 64.11 59.44 66.50
N GLU A 45 63.57 59.87 67.64
CA GLU A 45 62.26 59.44 68.12
C GLU A 45 61.13 60.00 67.26
N ASN A 46 61.18 61.28 66.87
CA ASN A 46 60.20 61.85 65.94
C ASN A 46 60.27 61.19 64.54
N ASP A 47 61.46 60.87 64.04
CA ASP A 47 61.65 60.14 62.78
C ASP A 47 61.17 58.68 62.87
N ARG A 48 61.31 58.05 64.05
CA ARG A 48 60.76 56.73 64.35
C ARG A 48 59.23 56.80 64.32
N LEU A 49 58.64 57.71 65.09
CA LEU A 49 57.19 57.93 65.17
C LEU A 49 56.59 58.28 63.81
N SER A 50 57.25 59.11 63.00
CA SER A 50 56.80 59.48 61.66
C SER A 50 56.78 58.29 60.70
N ARG A 51 57.85 57.47 60.69
CA ARG A 51 57.91 56.26 59.85
C ARG A 51 56.91 55.21 60.27
N GLU A 52 56.70 55.04 61.57
CA GLU A 52 55.70 54.14 62.13
C GLU A 52 54.29 54.60 61.76
N ASN A 53 53.98 55.90 61.90
CA ASN A 53 52.70 56.46 61.46
C ASN A 53 52.47 56.26 59.95
N ALA A 54 53.49 56.50 59.11
CA ALA A 54 53.39 56.26 57.67
C ALA A 54 53.11 54.79 57.32
N ARG A 55 53.74 53.83 58.00
CA ARG A 55 53.47 52.39 57.82
C ARG A 55 52.05 52.02 58.24
N ASN A 56 51.59 52.59 59.35
CA ASN A 56 50.23 52.39 59.84
C ASN A 56 49.20 52.98 58.88
N GLN A 57 49.46 54.17 58.31
CA GLN A 57 48.59 54.78 57.29
C GLN A 57 48.49 53.94 56.01
N VAL A 58 49.59 53.35 55.54
CA VAL A 58 49.57 52.44 54.38
C VAL A 58 48.75 51.18 54.69
N SER A 59 48.97 50.59 55.87
CA SER A 59 48.26 49.38 56.29
C SER A 59 46.76 49.65 56.48
N LEU A 60 46.41 50.79 57.07
CA LEU A 60 45.03 51.27 57.21
C LEU A 60 44.36 51.45 55.84
N THR A 61 45.07 52.07 54.89
CA THR A 61 44.56 52.25 53.53
C THR A 61 44.27 50.91 52.87
N LYS A 62 45.14 49.91 53.07
CA LYS A 62 44.91 48.55 52.59
C LYS A 62 43.67 47.92 53.24
N ASP A 63 43.59 47.91 54.56
CA ASP A 63 42.48 47.29 55.29
C ASP A 63 41.12 47.94 54.96
N LEU A 64 41.07 49.28 54.84
CA LEU A 64 39.85 49.98 54.43
C LEU A 64 39.50 49.75 52.96
N ASN A 65 40.48 49.60 52.08
CA ASN A 65 40.23 49.25 50.69
C ASN A 65 39.74 47.80 50.54
N ASP A 66 40.30 46.86 51.30
CA ASP A 66 39.83 45.46 51.33
C ASP A 66 38.39 45.38 51.86
N LEU A 67 38.08 46.15 52.91
CA LEU A 67 36.71 46.30 53.42
C LEU A 67 35.77 46.88 52.35
N ARG A 68 36.20 47.92 51.63
CA ARG A 68 35.43 48.51 50.52
C ARG A 68 35.14 47.46 49.44
N LEU A 69 36.16 46.74 48.97
CA LEU A 69 36.02 45.71 47.93
C LEU A 69 35.07 44.59 48.38
N ARG A 70 35.09 44.23 49.66
CA ARG A 70 34.11 43.29 50.24
C ARG A 70 32.69 43.85 50.24
N MET A 71 32.49 45.11 50.63
CA MET A 71 31.16 45.73 50.56
C MET A 71 30.65 45.80 49.12
N GLU A 72 31.56 46.03 48.18
CA GLU A 72 31.23 46.10 46.77
C GLU A 72 30.75 44.77 46.17
N SER A 73 31.09 43.63 46.77
CA SER A 73 30.66 42.30 46.32
C SER A 73 29.32 41.85 46.90
N LEU A 74 28.84 42.49 47.98
CA LEU A 74 27.55 42.19 48.57
C LEU A 74 26.39 42.58 47.64
N GLY A 75 25.38 41.72 47.57
CA GLY A 75 24.17 41.94 46.75
C GLY A 75 23.19 42.91 47.40
N ASP A 76 23.01 42.78 48.71
CA ASP A 76 21.97 43.44 49.50
C ASP A 76 22.43 44.82 50.03
N PRO A 77 21.72 45.91 49.70
CA PRO A 77 22.06 47.26 50.16
C PRO A 77 21.95 47.46 51.67
N ASP A 78 21.02 46.79 52.37
CA ASP A 78 20.86 46.95 53.82
C ASP A 78 22.01 46.25 54.56
N GLN A 79 22.45 45.11 54.03
CA GLN A 79 23.64 44.41 54.52
C GLN A 79 24.92 45.21 54.26
N ILE A 80 25.03 45.89 53.10
CA ILE A 80 26.18 46.77 52.78
C ILE A 80 26.34 47.88 53.81
N ASP A 81 25.25 48.58 54.16
CA ASP A 81 25.30 49.70 55.09
C ASP A 81 25.69 49.22 56.50
N ALA A 82 25.10 48.11 56.96
CA ALA A 82 25.38 47.52 58.27
C ALA A 82 26.82 46.98 58.39
N GLU A 83 27.30 46.22 57.39
CA GLU A 83 28.64 45.65 57.38
C GLU A 83 29.73 46.72 57.21
N TRP A 84 29.46 47.81 56.51
CA TRP A 84 30.42 48.92 56.38
C TRP A 84 30.68 49.59 57.73
N THR A 85 29.63 49.95 58.47
CA THR A 85 29.76 50.58 59.79
C THR A 85 30.48 49.66 60.78
N ALA A 86 30.10 48.38 60.83
CA ALA A 86 30.74 47.40 61.69
C ALA A 86 32.20 47.15 61.29
N GLY A 87 32.49 47.08 60.00
CA GLY A 87 33.84 46.86 59.47
C GLY A 87 34.79 48.02 59.74
N VAL A 88 34.32 49.27 59.60
CA VAL A 88 35.14 50.46 59.94
C VAL A 88 35.48 50.46 61.43
N GLU A 89 34.53 50.11 62.30
CA GLU A 89 34.78 50.05 63.74
C GLU A 89 35.75 48.91 64.10
N ALA A 90 35.63 47.75 63.45
CA ALA A 90 36.57 46.65 63.62
C ALA A 90 38.01 47.02 63.18
N VAL A 91 38.15 47.77 62.07
CA VAL A 91 39.46 48.31 61.64
C VAL A 91 39.99 49.30 62.67
N ARG A 92 39.14 50.21 63.18
CA ARG A 92 39.53 51.16 64.23
C ARG A 92 40.02 50.44 65.49
N GLN A 93 39.28 49.43 65.95
CA GLN A 93 39.63 48.64 67.12
C GLN A 93 40.93 47.86 66.92
N LYS A 94 41.13 47.26 65.73
CA LYS A 94 42.37 46.54 65.36
C LYS A 94 43.61 47.40 65.56
N TYR A 95 43.57 48.68 65.18
CA TYR A 95 44.72 49.59 65.34
C TYR A 95 44.83 50.24 66.72
N ALA A 96 43.71 50.39 67.45
CA ALA A 96 43.69 50.97 68.79
C ALA A 96 44.13 49.98 69.88
N GLU A 97 43.74 48.71 69.77
CA GLU A 97 43.98 47.66 70.77
C GLU A 97 45.01 46.62 70.30
N GLY A 98 45.35 46.62 69.02
CA GLY A 98 46.28 45.68 68.43
C GLY A 98 47.70 45.85 68.93
N LEU A 99 48.39 44.73 69.07
CA LEU A 99 49.83 44.68 69.33
C LEU A 99 50.56 44.23 68.07
N THR A 100 51.73 44.81 67.82
CA THR A 100 52.69 44.31 66.84
C THR A 100 53.26 42.96 67.30
N GLU A 101 53.93 42.23 66.40
CA GLU A 101 54.56 40.94 66.72
C GLU A 101 55.56 41.03 67.89
N ASP A 102 56.14 42.22 68.12
CA ASP A 102 57.05 42.52 69.22
C ASP A 102 56.33 42.91 70.54
N GLY A 103 55.00 42.76 70.60
CA GLY A 103 54.18 43.05 71.79
C GLY A 103 53.98 44.54 72.08
N ARG A 104 54.29 45.44 71.14
CA ARG A 104 54.08 46.89 71.28
C ARG A 104 52.73 47.30 70.70
N PRO A 105 52.09 48.38 71.17
CA PRO A 105 50.90 48.92 70.52
C PRO A 105 51.14 49.15 69.02
N MET A 106 50.18 48.78 68.16
CA MET A 106 50.26 49.01 66.72
C MET A 106 50.39 50.50 66.39
N VAL A 107 49.71 51.36 67.15
CA VAL A 107 49.83 52.82 67.06
C VAL A 107 50.41 53.36 68.36
N ASP A 108 51.54 54.06 68.27
CA ASP A 108 52.13 54.74 69.43
C ASP A 108 51.13 55.76 70.00
N PRO A 109 50.92 55.82 71.34
CA PRO A 109 49.99 56.76 71.96
C PRO A 109 50.19 58.22 71.54
N ARG A 110 51.42 58.63 71.19
CA ARG A 110 51.72 59.99 70.71
C ARG A 110 51.17 60.28 69.32
N ASN A 111 50.89 59.24 68.52
CA ASN A 111 50.33 59.34 67.17
C ASN A 111 48.84 59.00 67.10
N ALA A 112 48.22 58.56 68.20
CA ALA A 112 46.86 58.02 68.21
C ALA A 112 45.80 58.99 67.66
N GLU A 113 45.91 60.28 67.98
CA GLU A 113 44.98 61.31 67.50
C GLU A 113 45.10 61.54 65.99
N ALA A 114 46.33 61.73 65.49
CA ALA A 114 46.60 61.92 64.07
C ALA A 114 46.17 60.69 63.24
N PHE A 115 46.37 59.49 63.79
CA PHE A 115 45.92 58.25 63.15
C PHE A 115 44.39 58.13 63.15
N GLY A 116 43.71 58.44 64.26
CA GLY A 116 42.25 58.43 64.34
C GLY A 116 41.57 59.38 63.34
N LEU A 117 42.17 60.54 63.10
CA LEU A 117 41.73 61.47 62.04
C LEU A 117 41.91 60.87 60.64
N ALA A 118 43.03 60.20 60.37
CA ALA A 118 43.29 59.53 59.09
C ALA A 118 42.28 58.38 58.82
N VAL A 119 41.95 57.57 59.85
CA VAL A 119 40.90 56.54 59.78
C VAL A 119 39.56 57.18 59.40
N THR A 120 39.21 58.28 60.07
CA THR A 120 37.92 58.95 59.87
C THR A 120 37.79 59.57 58.47
N ASP A 121 38.85 60.23 57.96
CA ASP A 121 38.86 60.79 56.60
C ASP A 121 38.74 59.69 55.53
N LEU A 122 39.57 58.64 55.61
CA LEU A 122 39.54 57.54 54.65
C LEU A 122 38.22 56.75 54.70
N ALA A 123 37.71 56.46 55.89
CA ALA A 123 36.41 55.80 56.06
C ALA A 123 35.26 56.67 55.54
N SER A 124 35.31 58.00 55.69
CA SER A 124 34.27 58.88 55.15
C SER A 124 34.26 58.90 53.61
N ARG A 125 35.44 58.94 52.98
CA ARG A 125 35.56 58.91 51.50
C ARG A 125 35.03 57.63 50.91
N HIS A 126 35.40 56.48 51.48
CA HIS A 126 34.90 55.19 51.01
C HIS A 126 33.43 54.98 51.39
N GLY A 127 33.00 55.44 52.57
CA GLY A 127 31.61 55.38 53.02
C GLY A 127 30.66 56.13 52.09
N PHE A 128 31.06 57.28 51.55
CA PHE A 128 30.27 57.99 50.53
C PHE A 128 30.09 57.15 49.26
N GLN A 129 31.16 56.53 48.75
CA GLN A 129 31.09 55.68 47.56
C GLN A 129 30.22 54.43 47.79
N ILE A 130 30.37 53.80 48.95
CA ILE A 130 29.57 52.64 49.35
C ILE A 130 28.10 53.01 49.52
N GLY A 131 27.79 54.13 50.17
CA GLY A 131 26.42 54.65 50.29
C GLY A 131 25.78 54.95 48.94
N LEU A 132 26.53 55.52 47.99
CA LEU A 132 26.05 55.74 46.62
C LEU A 132 25.75 54.42 45.90
N LYS A 133 26.60 53.40 46.07
CA LYS A 133 26.39 52.06 45.50
C LYS A 133 25.19 51.34 46.12
N SER A 134 25.02 51.42 47.44
CA SER A 134 23.86 50.90 48.17
C SER A 134 22.56 51.54 47.68
N LEU A 135 22.55 52.87 47.52
CA LEU A 135 21.41 53.60 46.96
C LEU A 135 21.08 53.14 45.52
N GLN A 136 22.09 53.02 44.66
CA GLN A 136 21.90 52.51 43.28
C GLN A 136 21.32 51.08 43.27
N LYS A 137 21.74 50.21 44.18
CA LYS A 137 21.18 48.85 44.32
C LYS A 137 19.71 48.87 44.75
N ARG A 138 19.33 49.68 45.74
CA ARG A 138 17.92 49.87 46.14
C ARG A 138 17.07 50.40 44.97
N GLN A 139 17.59 51.35 44.20
CA GLN A 139 16.92 51.88 43.01
C GLN A 139 16.72 50.79 41.94
N SER A 140 17.73 49.96 41.69
CA SER A 140 17.66 48.83 40.75
C SER A 140 16.65 47.76 41.19
N GLN A 141 16.64 47.37 42.46
CA GLN A 141 15.67 46.39 43.00
C GLN A 141 14.22 46.86 42.85
N ARG A 142 13.93 48.13 43.12
CA ARG A 142 12.59 48.71 42.93
C ARG A 142 12.19 48.72 41.45
N ALA A 143 13.12 49.06 40.57
CA ALA A 143 12.87 49.02 39.13
C ALA A 143 12.58 47.59 38.63
N ALA A 144 13.32 46.59 39.11
CA ALA A 144 13.08 45.18 38.80
C ALA A 144 11.71 44.70 39.31
N THR A 145 11.35 45.02 40.55
CA THR A 145 10.05 44.67 41.15
C THR A 145 8.88 45.20 40.32
N TYR A 146 8.98 46.44 39.84
CA TYR A 146 7.97 47.01 38.96
C TYR A 146 7.89 46.31 37.60
N ILE A 147 9.03 45.94 37.00
CA ILE A 147 9.06 45.22 35.72
C ILE A 147 8.38 43.85 35.85
N ASP A 148 8.70 43.11 36.92
CA ASP A 148 8.09 41.81 37.20
C ASP A 148 6.57 41.94 37.43
N TYR A 149 6.18 42.98 38.17
CA TYR A 149 4.76 43.30 38.36
C TYR A 149 4.07 43.60 37.03
N ALA A 150 4.63 44.49 36.20
CA ALA A 150 4.05 44.86 34.92
C ALA A 150 3.86 43.65 34.01
N ALA A 151 4.85 42.77 33.92
CA ALA A 151 4.75 41.53 33.15
C ALA A 151 3.63 40.60 33.69
N THR A 152 3.57 40.41 35.00
CA THR A 152 2.57 39.56 35.66
C THR A 152 1.16 40.11 35.48
N ALA A 153 1.00 41.43 35.62
CA ALA A 153 -0.28 42.12 35.46
C ALA A 153 -0.78 42.03 34.00
N THR A 154 0.10 42.27 33.02
CA THR A 154 -0.25 42.13 31.60
C THR A 154 -0.67 40.70 31.27
N GLN A 155 -0.01 39.69 31.83
CA GLN A 155 -0.40 38.30 31.63
C GLN A 155 -1.75 37.97 32.31
N ALA A 156 -1.96 38.45 33.53
CA ALA A 156 -3.23 38.26 34.26
C ALA A 156 -4.41 38.97 33.60
N ALA A 157 -4.14 39.98 32.76
CA ALA A 157 -5.17 40.75 32.08
C ALA A 157 -5.86 39.98 30.93
N VAL A 158 -5.21 38.96 30.36
CA VAL A 158 -5.75 38.18 29.23
C VAL A 158 -7.09 37.54 29.62
N GLY A 159 -8.18 37.94 28.96
CA GLY A 159 -9.53 37.42 29.22
C GLY A 159 -10.16 37.87 30.56
N SER A 160 -9.54 38.82 31.27
CA SER A 160 -10.06 39.33 32.55
C SER A 160 -11.16 40.38 32.36
N ASP A 161 -12.08 40.47 33.33
CA ASP A 161 -13.10 41.51 33.41
C ASP A 161 -12.52 42.90 33.70
N GLN A 162 -13.33 43.95 33.50
CA GLN A 162 -12.90 45.34 33.68
C GLN A 162 -12.40 45.63 35.10
N ASP A 163 -13.12 45.17 36.13
CA ASP A 163 -12.78 45.44 37.54
C ASP A 163 -11.39 44.89 37.90
N THR A 164 -11.05 43.72 37.35
CA THR A 164 -9.74 43.09 37.51
C THR A 164 -8.64 43.91 36.84
N ARG A 165 -8.87 44.38 35.60
CA ARG A 165 -7.91 45.23 34.87
C ARG A 165 -7.67 46.55 35.59
N ASP A 166 -8.74 47.22 36.02
CA ASP A 166 -8.66 48.49 36.76
C ASP A 166 -7.87 48.32 38.06
N THR A 167 -8.06 47.19 38.76
CA THR A 167 -7.28 46.85 39.96
C THR A 167 -5.80 46.66 39.64
N LEU A 168 -5.46 45.96 38.55
CA LEU A 168 -4.08 45.74 38.12
C LEU A 168 -3.39 47.06 37.70
N ILE A 169 -4.11 47.93 36.99
CA ILE A 169 -3.61 49.26 36.61
C ILE A 169 -3.38 50.12 37.86
N ALA A 170 -4.35 50.16 38.79
CA ALA A 170 -4.25 50.94 40.02
C ALA A 170 -3.08 50.48 40.90
N ASN A 171 -2.85 49.18 41.01
CA ASN A 171 -1.73 48.60 41.75
C ASN A 171 -0.37 48.98 41.12
N GLY A 172 -0.26 48.92 39.79
CA GLY A 172 0.95 49.35 39.09
C GLY A 172 1.20 50.85 39.19
N HIS A 173 0.15 51.66 39.12
CA HIS A 173 0.24 53.10 39.35
C HIS A 173 0.80 53.43 40.73
N ARG A 174 0.36 52.74 41.78
CA ARG A 174 0.90 52.90 43.14
C ARG A 174 2.40 52.58 43.20
N GLN A 175 2.85 51.49 42.59
CA GLN A 175 4.29 51.15 42.54
C GLN A 175 5.11 52.20 41.78
N ILE A 176 4.56 52.75 40.69
CA ILE A 176 5.20 53.83 39.94
C ILE A 176 5.32 55.10 40.79
N ASP A 177 4.27 55.46 41.54
CA ASP A 177 4.29 56.60 42.45
C ASP A 177 5.30 56.42 43.59
N ASP A 178 5.38 55.21 44.16
CA ASP A 178 6.39 54.87 45.17
C ASP A 178 7.83 55.02 44.63
N MET A 179 8.06 54.71 43.34
CA MET A 179 9.35 54.96 42.68
C MET A 179 9.65 56.45 42.48
N VAL A 180 8.64 57.28 42.23
CA VAL A 180 8.81 58.75 42.16
C VAL A 180 9.14 59.32 43.54
N THR A 181 8.40 58.93 44.58
CA THR A 181 8.64 59.37 45.96
C THR A 181 10.04 58.97 46.44
N ALA A 182 10.52 57.80 46.02
CA ALA A 182 11.88 57.34 46.32
C ALA A 182 12.97 57.95 45.43
N GLY A 183 12.63 58.84 44.49
CA GLY A 183 13.58 59.48 43.58
C GLY A 183 14.24 58.52 42.58
N VAL A 184 13.64 57.36 42.33
CA VAL A 184 14.13 56.36 41.36
C VAL A 184 13.89 56.84 39.92
N ILE A 185 12.75 57.48 39.68
CA ILE A 185 12.33 57.99 38.36
C ILE A 185 11.77 59.40 38.48
N SER A 186 11.80 60.15 37.37
CA SER A 186 11.18 61.48 37.31
C SER A 186 9.65 61.39 37.17
N PRO A 187 8.90 62.45 37.53
CA PRO A 187 7.45 62.51 37.30
C PRO A 187 7.05 62.30 35.82
N GLU A 188 7.87 62.78 34.89
CA GLU A 188 7.66 62.60 33.45
C GLU A 188 7.81 61.13 33.03
N GLN A 189 8.81 60.43 33.58
CA GLN A 189 9.00 59.00 33.35
C GLN A 189 7.87 58.18 33.97
N ALA A 190 7.36 58.59 35.13
CA ALA A 190 6.22 57.96 35.76
C ALA A 190 4.95 58.06 34.90
N ALA A 191 4.64 59.26 34.38
CA ALA A 191 3.51 59.45 33.47
C ALA A 191 3.60 58.53 32.23
N LYS A 192 4.79 58.43 31.61
CA LYS A 192 5.02 57.52 30.47
C LYS A 192 4.81 56.06 30.85
N ARG A 193 5.31 55.62 32.00
CA ARG A 193 5.17 54.24 32.48
C ARG A 193 3.73 53.88 32.82
N LYS A 194 2.95 54.80 33.40
CA LYS A 194 1.52 54.60 33.69
C LYS A 194 0.71 54.39 32.40
N ILE A 195 0.93 55.25 31.40
CA ILE A 195 0.29 55.12 30.09
C ILE A 195 0.65 53.79 29.43
N ALA A 196 1.95 53.44 29.42
CA ALA A 196 2.42 52.18 28.83
C ALA A 196 1.81 50.95 29.53
N LEU A 197 1.78 50.94 30.87
CA LEU A 197 1.19 49.83 31.62
C LEU A 197 -0.31 49.66 31.33
N GLY A 198 -1.07 50.75 31.30
CA GLY A 198 -2.49 50.70 30.93
C GLY A 198 -2.69 50.16 29.51
N GLN A 199 -1.87 50.62 28.56
CA GLN A 199 -1.88 50.12 27.20
C GLN A 199 -1.57 48.62 27.11
N ASP A 200 -0.55 48.14 27.81
CA ASP A 200 -0.14 46.74 27.77
C ASP A 200 -1.22 45.82 28.34
N ILE A 201 -1.81 46.19 29.49
CA ILE A 201 -2.90 45.45 30.15
C ILE A 201 -4.14 45.39 29.26
N ASP A 202 -4.62 46.54 28.77
CA ASP A 202 -5.80 46.60 27.91
C ASP A 202 -5.55 45.86 26.58
N ASN A 203 -4.34 45.94 26.04
CA ASN A 203 -3.97 45.26 24.80
C ASN A 203 -3.99 43.73 24.98
N ALA A 204 -3.44 43.22 26.09
CA ALA A 204 -3.46 41.79 26.39
C ALA A 204 -4.89 41.26 26.61
N ALA A 205 -5.73 42.03 27.31
CA ALA A 205 -7.13 41.70 27.50
C ALA A 205 -7.92 41.66 26.18
N ALA A 206 -7.72 42.67 25.31
CA ALA A 206 -8.36 42.72 24.00
C ALA A 206 -7.96 41.52 23.12
N ILE A 207 -6.70 41.10 23.14
CA ILE A 207 -6.23 39.90 22.40
C ILE A 207 -6.98 38.65 22.85
N GLY A 208 -7.15 38.44 24.15
CA GLY A 208 -7.91 37.30 24.69
C GLY A 208 -9.36 37.30 24.21
N MET A 209 -10.03 38.45 24.32
CA MET A 209 -11.43 38.56 23.93
C MET A 209 -11.68 38.42 22.42
N VAL A 210 -10.74 38.79 21.53
CA VAL A 210 -10.91 38.54 20.08
C VAL A 210 -11.14 37.04 19.80
N ALA A 211 -10.47 36.17 20.55
CA ALA A 211 -10.56 34.72 20.35
C ALA A 211 -11.74 34.10 21.10
N GLU A 212 -12.00 34.52 22.34
CA GLU A 212 -12.99 33.89 23.23
C GLU A 212 -14.41 34.47 23.07
N ASP A 213 -14.52 35.79 22.95
CA ASP A 213 -15.80 36.50 22.83
C ASP A 213 -15.65 37.77 21.97
N PRO A 214 -15.55 37.64 20.63
CA PRO A 214 -15.39 38.77 19.74
C PRO A 214 -16.61 39.72 19.76
N ALA A 215 -17.81 39.24 20.10
CA ALA A 215 -18.99 40.10 20.26
C ALA A 215 -18.88 40.95 21.54
N GLY A 216 -18.51 40.33 22.66
CA GLY A 216 -18.24 41.01 23.92
C GLY A 216 -17.13 42.05 23.80
N LEU A 217 -16.07 41.78 23.02
CA LEU A 217 -15.01 42.76 22.76
C LEU A 217 -15.54 44.01 22.06
N ILE A 218 -16.38 43.84 21.02
CA ILE A 218 -16.97 44.99 20.30
C ILE A 218 -17.84 45.82 21.27
N ALA A 219 -18.64 45.17 22.10
CA ALA A 219 -19.47 45.84 23.10
C ALA A 219 -18.62 46.59 24.15
N ALA A 220 -17.55 45.98 24.64
CA ALA A 220 -16.63 46.58 25.60
C ALA A 220 -15.84 47.76 25.01
N LEU A 221 -15.43 47.67 23.74
CA LEU A 221 -14.84 48.79 23.00
C LEU A 221 -15.84 49.94 22.84
N ASP A 222 -17.11 49.64 22.53
CA ASP A 222 -18.18 50.65 22.41
C ASP A 222 -18.56 51.29 23.75
N ALA A 223 -18.44 50.54 24.85
CA ALA A 223 -18.65 51.04 26.22
C ALA A 223 -17.46 51.85 26.76
N GLY A 224 -16.32 51.86 26.06
CA GLY A 224 -15.13 52.60 26.44
C GLY A 224 -14.23 51.90 27.46
N GLU A 225 -14.39 50.60 27.69
CA GLU A 225 -13.67 49.83 28.70
C GLU A 225 -12.18 49.60 28.39
N TYR A 226 -11.74 49.95 27.17
CA TYR A 226 -10.35 49.86 26.68
C TYR A 226 -9.75 51.25 26.41
N SER A 227 -10.10 52.22 27.25
CA SER A 227 -9.74 53.62 27.07
C SER A 227 -8.24 53.90 27.09
N ALA A 228 -7.40 52.99 27.63
CA ALA A 228 -5.95 53.15 27.59
C ALA A 228 -5.37 52.89 26.19
N LEU A 229 -6.07 52.11 25.34
CA LEU A 229 -5.64 51.84 23.98
C LEU A 229 -5.77 53.06 23.06
N PRO A 230 -4.80 53.29 22.16
CA PRO A 230 -4.97 54.25 21.08
C PRO A 230 -6.17 53.90 20.19
N GLY A 231 -6.88 54.92 19.68
CA GLY A 231 -8.07 54.72 18.84
C GLY A 231 -7.81 53.88 17.57
N GLU A 232 -6.61 53.96 16.99
CA GLU A 232 -6.21 53.10 15.87
C GLU A 232 -6.16 51.62 16.28
N THR A 233 -5.61 51.32 17.46
CA THR A 233 -5.53 49.95 17.99
C THR A 233 -6.92 49.40 18.30
N GLN A 234 -7.81 50.21 18.89
CA GLN A 234 -9.21 49.85 19.11
C GLN A 234 -9.92 49.52 17.78
N ALA A 235 -9.72 50.33 16.73
CA ALA A 235 -10.29 50.08 15.41
C ALA A 235 -9.76 48.77 14.79
N ARG A 236 -8.47 48.46 14.94
CA ARG A 236 -7.88 47.20 14.48
C ARG A 236 -8.52 45.99 15.18
N TYR A 237 -8.68 46.03 16.50
CA TYR A 237 -9.35 44.96 17.24
C TYR A 237 -10.82 44.81 16.85
N ARG A 238 -11.53 45.91 16.59
CA ARG A 238 -12.90 45.87 16.06
C ARG A 238 -12.98 45.14 14.72
N VAL A 239 -12.05 45.38 13.80
CA VAL A 239 -12.00 44.69 12.50
C VAL A 239 -11.71 43.21 12.68
N GLN A 240 -10.75 42.85 13.56
CA GLN A 240 -10.42 41.46 13.85
C GLN A 240 -11.59 40.71 14.48
N ALA A 241 -12.29 41.31 15.44
CA ALA A 241 -13.47 40.72 16.07
C ALA A 241 -14.63 40.51 15.08
N ASN A 242 -14.89 41.48 14.19
CA ASN A 242 -15.91 41.30 13.13
C ASN A 242 -15.53 40.18 12.15
N ALA A 243 -14.25 40.05 11.80
CA ALA A 243 -13.78 38.96 10.96
C ALA A 243 -13.92 37.59 11.65
N ALA A 244 -13.64 37.51 12.96
CA ALA A 244 -13.83 36.29 13.75
C ALA A 244 -15.31 35.89 13.83
N LEU A 245 -16.23 36.83 14.05
CA LEU A 245 -17.68 36.58 14.01
C LEU A 245 -18.14 36.06 12.65
N ALA A 246 -17.70 36.68 11.56
CA ALA A 246 -18.03 36.23 10.21
C ALA A 246 -17.50 34.81 9.92
N ALA A 247 -16.32 34.46 10.45
CA ALA A 247 -15.75 33.13 10.31
C ALA A 247 -16.55 32.07 11.08
N LEU A 248 -16.99 32.37 12.32
CA LEU A 248 -17.85 31.49 13.12
C LEU A 248 -19.20 31.22 12.44
N GLU A 249 -19.84 32.26 11.90
CA GLU A 249 -21.09 32.09 11.14
C GLU A 249 -20.90 31.24 9.89
N ALA A 250 -19.81 31.46 9.15
CA ALA A 250 -19.50 30.68 7.95
C ALA A 250 -19.20 29.21 8.28
N GLN A 251 -18.53 28.94 9.40
CA GLN A 251 -18.29 27.57 9.88
C GLN A 251 -19.61 26.88 10.27
N GLY A 252 -20.48 27.56 11.02
CA GLY A 252 -21.79 27.00 11.39
C GLY A 252 -22.67 26.66 10.17
N ARG A 253 -22.64 27.49 9.12
CA ARG A 253 -23.33 27.17 7.86
C ARG A 253 -22.74 25.95 7.16
N LYS A 254 -21.40 25.85 7.07
CA LYS A 254 -20.72 24.70 6.47
C LYS A 254 -20.99 23.39 7.22
N GLU A 255 -21.03 23.43 8.54
CA GLU A 255 -21.35 22.26 9.36
C GLU A 255 -22.81 21.83 9.18
N ALA A 256 -23.75 22.78 9.11
CA ALA A 256 -25.15 22.49 8.81
C ALA A 256 -25.34 21.90 7.39
N GLU A 257 -24.67 22.47 6.39
CA GLU A 257 -24.67 21.94 5.01
C GLU A 257 -24.06 20.53 4.94
N LYS A 258 -22.96 20.29 5.68
CA LYS A 258 -22.33 18.97 5.77
C LYS A 258 -23.27 17.94 6.40
N LEU A 259 -23.91 18.26 7.52
CA LEU A 259 -24.87 17.38 8.18
C LEU A 259 -26.08 17.07 7.29
N GLN A 260 -26.63 18.07 6.59
CA GLN A 260 -27.72 17.85 5.63
C GLN A 260 -27.27 16.97 4.46
N SER A 261 -26.07 17.20 3.90
CA SER A 261 -25.52 16.38 2.83
C SER A 261 -25.29 14.93 3.26
N GLU A 262 -24.78 14.71 4.47
CA GLU A 262 -24.57 13.38 5.04
C GLU A 262 -25.91 12.64 5.26
N GLN A 263 -26.93 13.33 5.76
CA GLN A 263 -28.28 12.77 5.89
C GLN A 263 -28.89 12.40 4.53
N GLN A 264 -28.82 13.29 3.53
CA GLN A 264 -29.32 13.02 2.18
C GLN A 264 -28.58 11.84 1.54
N LYS A 265 -27.25 11.74 1.71
CA LYS A 265 -26.47 10.58 1.23
C LYS A 265 -26.89 9.28 1.91
N ALA A 266 -27.11 9.29 3.22
CA ALA A 266 -27.56 8.12 3.95
C ALA A 266 -28.96 7.67 3.49
N ILE A 267 -29.87 8.61 3.25
CA ILE A 267 -31.20 8.33 2.68
C ILE A 267 -31.06 7.73 1.27
N GLY A 268 -30.25 8.35 0.39
CA GLY A 268 -30.01 7.85 -0.96
C GLY A 268 -29.41 6.45 -1.00
N GLN A 269 -28.40 6.17 -0.17
CA GLN A 269 -27.81 4.83 -0.05
C GLN A 269 -28.85 3.80 0.37
N ARG A 270 -29.65 4.10 1.40
CA ARG A 270 -30.68 3.18 1.88
C ARG A 270 -31.80 2.95 0.85
N LEU A 271 -32.19 3.98 0.10
CA LEU A 271 -33.13 3.85 -1.02
C LEU A 271 -32.54 2.98 -2.15
N GLY A 272 -31.25 3.12 -2.44
CA GLY A 272 -30.52 2.25 -3.36
C GLY A 272 -30.55 0.79 -2.92
N GLU A 273 -30.23 0.51 -1.66
CA GLU A 273 -30.29 -0.85 -1.09
C GLU A 273 -31.69 -1.47 -1.19
N ILE A 274 -32.74 -0.70 -0.87
CA ILE A 274 -34.12 -1.17 -1.01
C ILE A 274 -34.44 -1.48 -2.48
N THR A 275 -33.99 -0.63 -3.41
CA THR A 275 -34.16 -0.83 -4.85
C THR A 275 -33.49 -2.12 -5.30
N ASP A 276 -32.23 -2.35 -4.91
CA ASP A 276 -31.48 -3.56 -5.29
C ASP A 276 -32.09 -4.84 -4.69
N ILE A 277 -32.53 -4.79 -3.43
CA ILE A 277 -33.21 -5.93 -2.77
C ILE A 277 -34.53 -6.24 -3.48
N ALA A 278 -35.31 -5.22 -3.84
CA ALA A 278 -36.58 -5.38 -4.56
C ALA A 278 -36.35 -5.89 -5.99
N GLN A 279 -35.35 -5.37 -6.71
CA GLN A 279 -34.94 -5.86 -8.03
C GLN A 279 -34.53 -7.35 -7.97
N ALA A 280 -33.89 -7.79 -6.89
CA ALA A 280 -33.56 -9.20 -6.64
C ALA A 280 -34.77 -10.07 -6.24
N GLY A 281 -36.00 -9.53 -6.26
CA GLY A 281 -37.21 -10.27 -5.93
C GLY A 281 -37.48 -10.45 -4.43
N ARG A 282 -36.70 -9.78 -3.55
CA ARG A 282 -36.77 -9.93 -2.09
C ARG A 282 -37.47 -8.74 -1.42
N THR A 283 -37.88 -8.93 -0.17
CA THR A 283 -38.45 -7.87 0.68
C THR A 283 -37.39 -7.29 1.59
N ALA A 284 -37.20 -5.98 1.55
CA ALA A 284 -36.27 -5.30 2.45
C ALA A 284 -36.90 -5.20 3.85
N VAL A 285 -36.07 -5.38 4.89
CA VAL A 285 -36.53 -5.44 6.29
C VAL A 285 -37.27 -4.17 6.72
N ASP A 286 -36.90 -3.02 6.16
CA ASP A 286 -37.40 -1.71 6.57
C ASP A 286 -38.20 -0.99 5.48
N GLU A 287 -38.99 -1.69 4.64
CA GLU A 287 -39.83 -1.01 3.63
C GLU A 287 -40.82 0.00 4.27
N ALA A 288 -41.18 -0.18 5.55
CA ALA A 288 -41.97 0.79 6.31
C ALA A 288 -41.28 2.17 6.45
N TRP A 289 -39.95 2.24 6.35
CA TRP A 289 -39.17 3.49 6.40
C TRP A 289 -39.51 4.44 5.23
N LEU A 290 -39.96 3.90 4.10
CA LEU A 290 -40.43 4.67 2.93
C LEU A 290 -41.64 5.57 3.24
N ALA A 291 -42.36 5.31 4.34
CA ALA A 291 -43.47 6.15 4.75
C ALA A 291 -43.03 7.55 5.26
N SER A 292 -41.75 7.70 5.63
CA SER A 292 -41.20 8.90 6.26
C SER A 292 -41.22 10.12 5.32
N PRO A 293 -41.54 11.33 5.81
CA PRO A 293 -41.61 12.54 4.97
C PRO A 293 -40.29 12.89 4.26
N ASP A 294 -39.16 12.80 4.97
CA ASP A 294 -37.84 13.15 4.43
C ASP A 294 -37.40 12.20 3.32
N VAL A 295 -37.78 10.93 3.42
CA VAL A 295 -37.49 9.89 2.42
C VAL A 295 -38.31 10.13 1.16
N LYS A 296 -39.60 10.50 1.29
CA LYS A 296 -40.48 10.84 0.16
C LYS A 296 -40.02 12.06 -0.63
N ALA A 297 -39.30 12.97 0.03
CA ALA A 297 -38.74 14.15 -0.60
C ALA A 297 -37.44 13.87 -1.39
N HIS A 298 -36.78 12.73 -1.15
CA HIS A 298 -35.53 12.36 -1.82
C HIS A 298 -35.76 12.02 -3.31
N PRO A 299 -34.87 12.40 -4.24
CA PRO A 299 -35.00 12.10 -5.66
C PRO A 299 -35.18 10.61 -5.99
N ASP A 300 -34.40 9.73 -5.35
CA ASP A 300 -34.40 8.28 -5.61
C ASP A 300 -35.62 7.53 -5.04
N TYR A 301 -36.51 8.21 -4.31
CA TYR A 301 -37.70 7.57 -3.74
C TYR A 301 -38.59 6.92 -4.81
N GLY A 302 -38.74 7.58 -5.96
CA GLY A 302 -39.54 7.08 -7.08
C GLY A 302 -39.03 5.73 -7.59
N LYS A 303 -37.71 5.55 -7.66
CA LYS A 303 -37.06 4.31 -8.11
C LYS A 303 -37.28 3.16 -7.13
N ALA A 304 -37.11 3.40 -5.84
CA ALA A 304 -37.32 2.38 -4.80
C ALA A 304 -38.77 1.88 -4.79
N VAL A 305 -39.75 2.78 -4.84
CA VAL A 305 -41.17 2.41 -4.90
C VAL A 305 -41.52 1.69 -6.21
N ALA A 306 -40.95 2.14 -7.34
CA ALA A 306 -41.16 1.48 -8.62
C ALA A 306 -40.59 0.04 -8.63
N ALA A 307 -39.43 -0.19 -8.03
CA ALA A 307 -38.84 -1.52 -7.89
C ALA A 307 -39.68 -2.45 -7.00
N ILE A 308 -40.20 -1.95 -5.88
CA ILE A 308 -41.12 -2.70 -5.01
C ILE A 308 -42.41 -3.06 -5.76
N ALA A 309 -43.03 -2.09 -6.43
CA ALA A 309 -44.25 -2.32 -7.20
C ALA A 309 -44.03 -3.32 -8.34
N LEU A 310 -42.85 -3.30 -8.96
CA LEU A 310 -42.47 -4.23 -10.02
C LEU A 310 -42.25 -5.64 -9.48
N ARG A 311 -41.59 -5.80 -8.33
CA ARG A 311 -41.46 -7.08 -7.62
C ARG A 311 -42.83 -7.68 -7.30
N ASP A 312 -43.73 -6.87 -6.75
CA ASP A 312 -45.05 -7.35 -6.33
C ASP A 312 -45.94 -7.72 -7.53
N ALA A 313 -45.80 -7.02 -8.65
CA ALA A 313 -46.52 -7.31 -9.90
C ALA A 313 -45.94 -8.50 -10.68
N THR A 314 -44.62 -8.65 -10.67
CA THR A 314 -43.89 -9.72 -11.35
C THR A 314 -42.96 -10.41 -10.35
N PRO A 315 -43.49 -11.36 -9.56
CA PRO A 315 -42.65 -12.19 -8.70
C PRO A 315 -41.55 -12.86 -9.52
N GLN A 316 -40.35 -13.00 -8.97
CA GLN A 316 -39.18 -13.59 -9.64
C GLN A 316 -38.72 -12.83 -10.90
N ILE A 317 -38.97 -11.52 -11.01
CA ILE A 317 -38.49 -10.72 -12.14
C ILE A 317 -36.97 -10.85 -12.40
N ALA A 318 -36.18 -11.01 -11.33
CA ALA A 318 -34.73 -11.24 -11.40
C ALA A 318 -34.35 -12.54 -12.12
N GLN A 319 -35.26 -13.52 -12.18
CA GLN A 319 -35.05 -14.82 -12.81
C GLN A 319 -35.45 -14.82 -14.28
N LEU A 320 -36.04 -13.73 -14.80
CA LEU A 320 -36.48 -13.69 -16.19
C LEU A 320 -35.28 -13.55 -17.15
N PRO A 321 -35.28 -14.24 -18.30
CA PRO A 321 -34.24 -14.07 -19.30
C PRO A 321 -34.35 -12.69 -19.97
N PRO A 322 -33.25 -12.16 -20.57
CA PRO A 322 -33.21 -10.83 -21.17
C PRO A 322 -34.35 -10.55 -22.18
N ALA A 323 -34.72 -11.55 -22.99
CA ALA A 323 -35.82 -11.42 -23.94
C ALA A 323 -37.19 -11.16 -23.28
N LYS A 324 -37.44 -11.74 -22.09
CA LYS A 324 -38.66 -11.49 -21.33
C LYS A 324 -38.64 -10.14 -20.63
N LEU A 325 -37.47 -9.67 -20.21
CA LEU A 325 -37.31 -8.29 -19.74
C LEU A 325 -37.56 -7.28 -20.86
N ASP A 326 -37.13 -7.58 -22.09
CA ASP A 326 -37.43 -6.76 -23.28
C ASP A 326 -38.93 -6.67 -23.58
N GLU A 327 -39.66 -7.77 -23.46
CA GLU A 327 -41.13 -7.79 -23.57
C GLU A 327 -41.79 -6.88 -22.52
N LEU A 328 -41.32 -6.93 -21.26
CA LEU A 328 -41.82 -6.07 -20.18
C LEU A 328 -41.50 -4.59 -20.41
N ILE A 329 -40.29 -4.27 -20.88
CA ILE A 329 -39.88 -2.91 -21.26
C ILE A 329 -40.77 -2.38 -22.39
N ALA A 330 -41.05 -3.20 -23.42
CA ALA A 330 -41.92 -2.82 -24.52
C ALA A 330 -43.37 -2.60 -24.06
N ALA A 331 -43.88 -3.45 -23.18
CA ALA A 331 -45.21 -3.30 -22.59
C ALA A 331 -45.33 -2.00 -21.77
N GLU A 332 -44.34 -1.69 -20.92
CA GLU A 332 -44.34 -0.46 -20.12
C GLU A 332 -44.20 0.80 -21.00
N LYS A 333 -43.39 0.76 -22.07
CA LYS A 333 -43.29 1.87 -23.05
C LYS A 333 -44.60 2.17 -23.77
N ASN A 334 -45.41 1.14 -24.02
CA ASN A 334 -46.72 1.28 -24.68
C ASN A 334 -47.86 1.60 -23.70
N SER A 335 -47.57 1.62 -22.40
CA SER A 335 -48.56 1.91 -21.36
C SER A 335 -48.78 3.43 -21.22
N LYS A 336 -50.02 3.84 -20.95
CA LYS A 336 -50.31 5.27 -20.70
C LYS A 336 -49.69 5.70 -19.37
N VAL A 337 -48.77 6.68 -19.44
CA VAL A 337 -48.19 7.31 -18.25
C VAL A 337 -49.25 8.17 -17.55
N THR A 338 -49.73 7.67 -16.42
CA THR A 338 -50.73 8.31 -15.54
C THR A 338 -50.14 8.74 -14.19
N LYS A 339 -49.02 8.15 -13.77
CA LYS A 339 -48.35 8.45 -12.49
C LYS A 339 -46.84 8.55 -12.68
N LYS A 340 -46.17 9.44 -11.92
CA LYS A 340 -44.73 9.73 -12.04
C LYS A 340 -43.83 8.48 -11.89
N PHE A 341 -44.20 7.54 -11.01
CA PHE A 341 -43.41 6.32 -10.81
C PHE A 341 -43.41 5.35 -12.01
N GLN A 342 -44.28 5.53 -13.01
CA GLN A 342 -44.32 4.66 -14.18
C GLN A 342 -43.12 4.92 -15.11
N THR A 343 -42.62 6.17 -15.17
CA THR A 343 -41.37 6.48 -15.85
C THR A 343 -40.18 5.86 -15.11
N GLU A 344 -40.16 5.95 -13.78
CA GLU A 344 -39.14 5.31 -12.94
C GLU A 344 -39.16 3.77 -13.06
N ARG A 345 -40.35 3.18 -13.22
CA ARG A 345 -40.51 1.73 -13.42
C ARG A 345 -39.90 1.26 -14.73
N LEU A 346 -39.99 2.06 -15.79
CA LEU A 346 -39.29 1.80 -17.05
C LEU A 346 -37.77 1.86 -16.86
N GLU A 347 -37.25 2.87 -16.16
CA GLU A 347 -35.82 2.95 -15.85
C GLU A 347 -35.35 1.73 -15.04
N VAL A 348 -36.09 1.33 -14.00
CA VAL A 348 -35.79 0.14 -13.20
C VAL A 348 -35.74 -1.14 -14.06
N LEU A 349 -36.68 -1.31 -15.00
CA LEU A 349 -36.68 -2.45 -15.92
C LEU A 349 -35.47 -2.43 -16.86
N GLN A 350 -35.09 -1.26 -17.37
CA GLN A 350 -33.92 -1.10 -18.23
C GLN A 350 -32.61 -1.38 -17.47
N ASP A 351 -32.50 -0.90 -16.24
CA ASP A 351 -31.35 -1.16 -15.36
C ASP A 351 -31.24 -2.64 -15.02
N LEU A 352 -32.37 -3.30 -14.70
CA LEU A 352 -32.40 -4.74 -14.41
C LEU A 352 -31.97 -5.56 -15.64
N ARG A 353 -32.47 -5.21 -16.83
CA ARG A 353 -32.03 -5.84 -18.09
C ARG A 353 -30.54 -5.64 -18.35
N ALA A 354 -30.03 -4.42 -18.17
CA ALA A 354 -28.62 -4.13 -18.37
C ALA A 354 -27.73 -4.94 -17.40
N LYS A 355 -28.07 -4.95 -16.10
CA LYS A 355 -27.40 -5.77 -15.09
C LYS A 355 -27.47 -7.27 -15.44
N ALA A 356 -28.63 -7.78 -15.86
CA ALA A 356 -28.79 -9.18 -16.23
C ALA A 356 -27.91 -9.57 -17.42
N VAL A 357 -27.88 -8.77 -18.49
CA VAL A 357 -27.03 -9.02 -19.66
C VAL A 357 -25.54 -9.00 -19.26
N GLU A 358 -25.11 -7.99 -18.51
CA GLU A 358 -23.71 -7.88 -18.06
C GLU A 358 -23.28 -9.10 -17.22
N GLN A 359 -24.12 -9.54 -16.28
CA GLN A 359 -23.80 -10.67 -15.41
C GLN A 359 -23.86 -12.00 -16.17
N LEU A 360 -24.82 -12.18 -17.09
CA LEU A 360 -24.93 -13.37 -17.94
C LEU A 360 -23.77 -13.48 -18.94
N ASP A 361 -23.26 -12.36 -19.45
CA ASP A 361 -22.08 -12.35 -20.32
C ASP A 361 -20.79 -12.69 -19.55
N LYS A 362 -20.70 -12.25 -18.29
CA LYS A 362 -19.52 -12.48 -17.42
C LYS A 362 -19.46 -13.90 -16.86
N ASP A 363 -20.54 -14.33 -16.21
CA ASP A 363 -20.64 -15.65 -15.59
C ASP A 363 -22.12 -16.06 -15.43
N PRO A 364 -22.69 -16.71 -16.45
CA PRO A 364 -24.12 -16.98 -16.44
C PRO A 364 -24.51 -17.97 -15.35
N LEU A 365 -23.66 -18.93 -15.00
CA LEU A 365 -24.00 -19.93 -13.98
C LEU A 365 -23.97 -19.32 -12.58
N ALA A 366 -22.94 -18.54 -12.26
CA ALA A 366 -22.89 -17.80 -10.99
C ALA A 366 -24.05 -16.79 -10.86
N HIS A 367 -24.42 -16.11 -11.95
CA HIS A 367 -25.55 -15.19 -11.95
C HIS A 367 -26.87 -15.90 -11.69
N LEU A 368 -27.15 -17.00 -12.40
CA LEU A 368 -28.37 -17.78 -12.24
C LEU A 368 -28.53 -18.30 -10.81
N GLN A 369 -27.44 -18.79 -10.21
CA GLN A 369 -27.42 -19.20 -8.80
C GLN A 369 -27.72 -18.02 -7.85
N SER A 370 -27.16 -16.84 -8.12
CA SER A 370 -27.37 -15.64 -7.30
C SER A 370 -28.82 -15.13 -7.31
N VAL A 371 -29.55 -15.36 -8.40
CA VAL A 371 -30.98 -15.02 -8.53
C VAL A 371 -31.91 -16.15 -8.10
N GLY A 372 -31.36 -17.26 -7.59
CA GLY A 372 -32.12 -18.36 -7.00
C GLY A 372 -32.67 -19.37 -8.02
N ILE A 373 -32.08 -19.45 -9.21
CA ILE A 373 -32.31 -20.58 -10.12
C ILE A 373 -31.42 -21.73 -9.66
N ASP A 374 -32.00 -22.93 -9.55
CA ASP A 374 -31.28 -24.13 -9.10
C ASP A 374 -30.32 -24.59 -10.20
N VAL A 375 -29.04 -24.36 -9.95
CA VAL A 375 -27.94 -24.68 -10.85
C VAL A 375 -27.34 -26.00 -10.36
N PRO A 376 -27.32 -27.09 -11.16
CA PRO A 376 -26.83 -28.40 -10.71
C PRO A 376 -25.41 -28.31 -10.17
N ALA A 377 -25.20 -28.73 -8.94
CA ALA A 377 -23.89 -28.62 -8.29
C ALA A 377 -22.84 -29.51 -8.98
N LEU A 378 -21.67 -28.94 -9.26
CA LEU A 378 -20.50 -29.68 -9.69
C LEU A 378 -19.60 -29.93 -8.46
N PRO A 379 -19.43 -31.18 -7.99
CA PRO A 379 -18.54 -31.46 -6.87
C PRO A 379 -17.10 -31.15 -7.27
N VAL A 380 -16.26 -30.81 -6.28
CA VAL A 380 -14.82 -30.74 -6.49
C VAL A 380 -14.33 -32.11 -6.95
N PHE A 381 -13.46 -32.13 -7.95
CA PHE A 381 -12.91 -33.37 -8.48
C PHE A 381 -12.13 -34.13 -7.38
N ASP A 382 -12.55 -35.35 -7.09
CA ASP A 382 -11.88 -36.27 -6.16
C ASP A 382 -11.28 -37.44 -6.95
N PRO A 383 -9.94 -37.62 -6.96
CA PRO A 383 -9.30 -38.76 -7.60
C PRO A 383 -9.73 -40.13 -7.04
N ALA A 384 -10.27 -40.18 -5.82
CA ALA A 384 -10.79 -41.41 -5.22
C ALA A 384 -12.19 -41.79 -5.76
N ASP A 385 -12.96 -40.82 -6.27
CA ASP A 385 -14.26 -41.03 -6.92
C ASP A 385 -14.44 -40.13 -8.15
N PRO A 386 -13.68 -40.37 -9.24
CA PRO A 386 -13.73 -39.54 -10.44
C PRO A 386 -15.11 -39.64 -11.14
N VAL A 387 -15.84 -40.74 -10.95
CA VAL A 387 -17.14 -40.98 -11.61
C VAL A 387 -18.23 -40.03 -11.09
N ALA A 388 -18.19 -39.64 -9.83
CA ALA A 388 -19.13 -38.66 -9.27
C ALA A 388 -19.04 -37.31 -10.00
N PHE A 389 -17.83 -36.85 -10.30
CA PHE A 389 -17.60 -35.64 -11.09
C PHE A 389 -18.16 -35.78 -12.51
N GLY A 390 -17.89 -36.89 -13.20
CA GLY A 390 -18.38 -37.13 -14.56
C GLY A 390 -19.92 -37.15 -14.66
N ARG A 391 -20.63 -37.69 -13.65
CA ARG A 391 -22.10 -37.66 -13.60
C ARG A 391 -22.64 -36.25 -13.43
N ALA A 392 -22.10 -35.48 -12.49
CA ALA A 392 -22.50 -34.11 -12.26
C ALA A 392 -22.20 -33.21 -13.48
N LEU A 393 -21.12 -33.50 -14.21
CA LEU A 393 -20.81 -32.83 -15.47
C LEU A 393 -21.88 -33.05 -16.54
N ALA A 394 -22.42 -34.27 -16.66
CA ALA A 394 -23.51 -34.55 -17.60
C ALA A 394 -24.79 -33.77 -17.26
N ASP A 395 -25.14 -33.66 -15.97
CA ASP A 395 -26.26 -32.84 -15.51
C ASP A 395 -26.04 -31.36 -15.83
N ARG A 396 -24.80 -30.88 -15.69
CA ARG A 396 -24.40 -29.50 -16.02
C ARG A 396 -24.46 -29.21 -17.51
N VAL A 397 -24.10 -30.17 -18.37
CA VAL A 397 -24.25 -30.07 -19.83
C VAL A 397 -25.73 -29.96 -20.21
N ALA A 398 -26.58 -30.80 -19.62
CA ALA A 398 -28.02 -30.75 -19.87
C ALA A 398 -28.64 -29.41 -19.44
N PHE A 399 -28.22 -28.90 -18.28
CA PHE A 399 -28.64 -27.59 -17.78
C PHE A 399 -28.16 -26.43 -18.66
N SER A 400 -26.90 -26.45 -19.11
CA SER A 400 -26.34 -25.47 -20.04
C SER A 400 -27.16 -25.38 -21.34
N GLU A 401 -27.60 -26.52 -21.88
CA GLU A 401 -28.50 -26.54 -23.03
C GLU A 401 -29.89 -25.99 -22.71
N GLN A 402 -30.43 -26.30 -21.54
CA GLN A 402 -31.71 -25.78 -21.10
C GLN A 402 -31.70 -24.25 -21.01
N ILE A 403 -30.69 -23.65 -20.38
CA ILE A 403 -30.61 -22.18 -20.21
C ILE A 403 -30.36 -21.46 -21.54
N ARG A 404 -29.62 -22.09 -22.47
CA ARG A 404 -29.46 -21.60 -23.84
C ARG A 404 -30.80 -21.60 -24.59
N MET A 405 -31.56 -22.69 -24.52
CA MET A 405 -32.90 -22.77 -25.13
C MET A 405 -33.90 -21.79 -24.51
N GLN A 406 -33.78 -21.51 -23.22
CA GLN A 406 -34.60 -20.52 -22.51
C GLN A 406 -34.19 -19.07 -22.81
N GLY A 407 -33.07 -18.85 -23.50
CA GLY A 407 -32.61 -17.53 -23.92
C GLY A 407 -31.85 -16.75 -22.84
N TYR A 408 -31.31 -17.41 -21.83
CA TYR A 408 -30.39 -16.78 -20.87
C TYR A 408 -29.00 -16.54 -21.47
N THR A 409 -28.53 -17.45 -22.33
CA THR A 409 -27.22 -17.34 -23.00
C THR A 409 -27.34 -17.69 -24.48
N THR A 410 -26.42 -17.18 -25.29
CA THR A 410 -26.27 -17.58 -26.71
C THR A 410 -25.37 -18.80 -26.87
N GLU A 411 -24.36 -18.93 -26.01
CA GLU A 411 -23.38 -20.01 -25.99
C GLU A 411 -23.65 -21.02 -24.87
N ARG A 412 -23.15 -22.25 -25.06
CA ARG A 412 -23.10 -23.27 -24.00
C ARG A 412 -22.06 -22.84 -22.96
N ARG A 413 -22.47 -22.70 -21.70
CA ARG A 413 -21.59 -22.44 -20.57
C ARG A 413 -21.79 -23.54 -19.53
N ILE A 414 -20.78 -24.39 -19.40
CA ILE A 414 -20.82 -25.59 -18.54
C ILE A 414 -20.22 -25.28 -17.17
N PHE A 415 -19.13 -24.50 -17.15
CA PHE A 415 -18.42 -24.14 -15.93
C PHE A 415 -18.55 -22.64 -15.66
N ASP A 416 -18.74 -22.28 -14.39
CA ASP A 416 -18.49 -20.94 -13.93
C ASP A 416 -16.97 -20.64 -13.93
N ASN A 417 -16.60 -19.38 -13.66
CA ASN A 417 -15.19 -18.98 -13.73
C ASN A 417 -14.31 -19.59 -12.61
N GLU A 418 -14.87 -19.86 -11.44
CA GLU A 418 -14.16 -20.44 -10.29
C GLU A 418 -13.93 -21.95 -10.49
N GLU A 419 -14.96 -22.66 -10.92
CA GLU A 419 -14.92 -24.05 -11.35
C GLU A 419 -13.88 -24.24 -12.46
N ARG A 420 -13.89 -23.36 -13.49
CA ARG A 420 -12.92 -23.42 -14.59
C ARG A 420 -11.49 -23.21 -14.11
N ALA A 421 -11.25 -22.27 -13.19
CA ALA A 421 -9.94 -22.05 -12.62
C ALA A 421 -9.44 -23.27 -11.83
N THR A 422 -10.33 -23.91 -11.07
CA THR A 422 -10.02 -25.13 -10.31
C THR A 422 -9.68 -26.30 -11.23
N ILE A 423 -10.48 -26.51 -12.28
CA ILE A 423 -10.23 -27.55 -13.29
C ILE A 423 -8.90 -27.31 -14.01
N LYS A 424 -8.59 -26.07 -14.39
CA LYS A 424 -7.30 -25.71 -15.01
C LYS A 424 -6.13 -25.98 -14.08
N ALA A 425 -6.26 -25.67 -12.79
CA ALA A 425 -5.22 -25.96 -11.80
C ALA A 425 -4.97 -27.47 -11.66
N LEU A 426 -6.03 -28.28 -11.64
CA LEU A 426 -5.93 -29.75 -11.57
C LEU A 426 -5.40 -30.38 -12.87
N ALA A 427 -5.63 -29.73 -14.01
CA ALA A 427 -5.14 -30.17 -15.32
C ALA A 427 -3.70 -29.72 -15.63
N ALA A 428 -3.13 -28.84 -14.81
CA ALA A 428 -1.79 -28.27 -15.02
C ALA A 428 -0.71 -29.36 -15.10
N VAL A 429 0.31 -29.11 -15.91
CA VAL A 429 1.33 -30.12 -16.26
C VAL A 429 2.07 -30.65 -15.03
N ASP A 430 2.27 -29.83 -14.01
CA ASP A 430 2.96 -30.17 -12.76
C ASP A 430 2.14 -31.03 -11.77
N GLN A 431 0.85 -31.22 -12.02
CA GLN A 431 -0.02 -32.04 -11.17
C GLN A 431 0.24 -33.54 -11.36
N ASP A 432 -0.11 -34.35 -10.35
CA ASP A 432 0.03 -35.81 -10.42
C ASP A 432 -0.59 -36.39 -11.72
N PRO A 433 0.18 -37.12 -12.56
CA PRO A 433 -0.29 -37.64 -13.84
C PRO A 433 -1.52 -38.55 -13.74
N GLN A 434 -1.68 -39.25 -12.61
CA GLN A 434 -2.85 -40.09 -12.41
C GLN A 434 -4.10 -39.25 -12.22
N THR A 435 -4.03 -38.25 -11.34
CA THR A 435 -5.08 -37.26 -11.13
C THR A 435 -5.46 -36.55 -12.44
N ARG A 436 -4.46 -36.12 -13.22
CA ARG A 436 -4.66 -35.49 -14.53
C ARG A 436 -5.38 -36.42 -15.52
N LEU A 437 -4.97 -37.69 -15.61
CA LEU A 437 -5.61 -38.65 -16.52
C LEU A 437 -7.05 -38.92 -16.12
N ASP A 438 -7.31 -39.11 -14.83
CA ASP A 438 -8.66 -39.37 -14.34
C ASP A 438 -9.57 -38.16 -14.64
N LEU A 439 -9.09 -36.93 -14.44
CA LEU A 439 -9.82 -35.72 -14.82
C LEU A 439 -10.06 -35.65 -16.33
N ALA A 440 -9.03 -35.92 -17.15
CA ALA A 440 -9.13 -35.90 -18.62
C ALA A 440 -10.20 -36.88 -19.12
N VAL A 441 -10.20 -38.11 -18.59
CA VAL A 441 -11.20 -39.13 -18.95
C VAL A 441 -12.62 -38.69 -18.57
N GLN A 442 -12.82 -38.13 -17.38
CA GLN A 442 -14.15 -37.67 -16.97
C GLN A 442 -14.64 -36.46 -17.77
N LEU A 443 -13.76 -35.52 -18.09
CA LEU A 443 -14.08 -34.39 -18.96
C LEU A 443 -14.44 -34.87 -20.37
N THR A 444 -13.65 -35.76 -20.97
CA THR A 444 -13.95 -36.29 -22.30
C THR A 444 -15.23 -37.12 -22.33
N ALA A 445 -15.47 -37.95 -21.32
CA ALA A 445 -16.67 -38.80 -21.26
C ALA A 445 -17.95 -38.01 -20.93
N GLY A 446 -17.86 -36.94 -20.13
CA GLY A 446 -19.01 -36.14 -19.70
C GLY A 446 -19.39 -35.02 -20.67
N LEU A 447 -18.47 -34.60 -21.56
CA LEU A 447 -18.73 -33.58 -22.57
C LEU A 447 -19.30 -34.21 -23.87
N PRO A 448 -20.21 -33.52 -24.57
CA PRO A 448 -20.86 -34.08 -25.75
C PRO A 448 -19.87 -34.27 -26.92
N PRO A 449 -19.89 -35.43 -27.61
CA PRO A 449 -18.90 -35.80 -28.64
C PRO A 449 -18.98 -34.95 -29.91
N GLN A 450 -20.09 -34.24 -30.13
CA GLN A 450 -20.27 -33.28 -31.23
C GLN A 450 -19.35 -32.06 -31.11
N ASN A 451 -18.76 -31.87 -29.93
CA ASN A 451 -17.70 -30.93 -29.68
C ASN A 451 -16.44 -31.75 -29.34
N ALA A 452 -15.80 -32.37 -30.34
CA ALA A 452 -14.48 -33.03 -30.20
C ALA A 452 -13.40 -32.10 -29.54
N ASP A 453 -13.77 -30.83 -29.38
CA ASP A 453 -13.01 -29.68 -28.97
C ASP A 453 -13.44 -29.11 -27.61
N ALA A 454 -14.51 -29.63 -27.00
CA ALA A 454 -15.08 -29.04 -25.77
C ALA A 454 -14.11 -29.10 -24.58
N VAL A 455 -13.25 -30.12 -24.51
CA VAL A 455 -12.19 -30.18 -23.49
C VAL A 455 -11.16 -29.07 -23.74
N ALA A 456 -10.81 -28.82 -25.00
CA ALA A 456 -9.83 -27.80 -25.40
C ALA A 456 -10.33 -26.36 -25.19
N GLU A 457 -11.65 -26.13 -25.26
CA GLU A 457 -12.25 -24.82 -24.89
C GLU A 457 -12.08 -24.49 -23.39
N VAL A 458 -11.90 -25.52 -22.56
CA VAL A 458 -11.75 -25.39 -21.11
C VAL A 458 -10.29 -25.44 -20.71
N ILE A 459 -9.51 -26.35 -21.29
CA ILE A 459 -8.11 -26.62 -21.00
C ILE A 459 -7.33 -26.59 -22.32
N ASP A 460 -6.51 -25.56 -22.51
CA ASP A 460 -5.62 -25.43 -23.67
C ASP A 460 -4.36 -26.30 -23.50
N ASP A 461 -4.57 -27.62 -23.38
CA ASP A 461 -3.51 -28.62 -23.30
C ASP A 461 -3.80 -29.77 -24.30
N PRO A 462 -3.04 -29.84 -25.41
CA PRO A 462 -3.24 -30.84 -26.46
C PRO A 462 -2.96 -32.27 -25.97
N VAL A 463 -1.98 -32.46 -25.08
CA VAL A 463 -1.59 -33.77 -24.55
C VAL A 463 -2.63 -34.28 -23.56
N PHE A 464 -3.14 -33.41 -22.70
CA PHE A 464 -4.22 -33.71 -21.76
C PHE A 464 -5.49 -34.16 -22.49
N SER A 465 -5.91 -33.37 -23.50
CA SER A 465 -7.11 -33.66 -24.29
C SER A 465 -6.98 -34.98 -25.07
N HIS A 466 -5.80 -35.24 -25.63
CA HIS A 466 -5.53 -36.48 -26.36
C HIS A 466 -5.52 -37.70 -25.44
N ALA A 467 -4.85 -37.63 -24.28
CA ALA A 467 -4.77 -38.74 -23.33
C ALA A 467 -6.15 -39.16 -22.81
N GLY A 468 -7.02 -38.19 -22.49
CA GLY A 468 -8.41 -38.46 -22.11
C GLY A 468 -9.21 -39.14 -23.22
N SER A 469 -9.08 -38.64 -24.46
CA SER A 469 -9.75 -39.20 -25.64
C SER A 469 -9.29 -40.60 -25.98
N LEU A 470 -7.97 -40.85 -25.96
CA LEU A 470 -7.38 -42.16 -26.20
C LEU A 470 -7.93 -43.23 -25.25
N VAL A 471 -7.96 -42.93 -23.95
CA VAL A 471 -8.46 -43.88 -22.94
C VAL A 471 -9.97 -44.06 -23.04
N THR A 472 -10.73 -42.99 -23.27
CA THR A 472 -12.19 -43.05 -23.42
C THR A 472 -12.60 -43.87 -24.63
N ASN A 473 -11.82 -43.82 -25.72
CA ASN A 473 -12.10 -44.59 -26.94
C ASN A 473 -11.66 -46.05 -26.84
N GLY A 474 -11.01 -46.49 -25.76
CA GLY A 474 -10.61 -47.89 -25.53
C GLY A 474 -9.09 -48.14 -25.53
N GLY A 475 -8.27 -47.10 -25.62
CA GLY A 475 -6.82 -47.19 -25.44
C GLY A 475 -6.44 -47.58 -24.01
N ALA A 476 -5.24 -48.14 -23.84
CA ALA A 476 -4.78 -48.58 -22.53
C ALA A 476 -4.56 -47.40 -21.56
N ARG A 477 -5.16 -47.44 -20.36
CA ARG A 477 -4.97 -46.40 -19.33
C ARG A 477 -3.50 -46.19 -18.96
N ALA A 478 -2.69 -47.26 -18.96
CA ALA A 478 -1.25 -47.19 -18.71
C ALA A 478 -0.52 -46.30 -19.74
N LEU A 479 -0.92 -46.37 -21.01
CA LEU A 479 -0.37 -45.55 -22.08
C LEU A 479 -0.70 -44.06 -21.88
N GLY A 480 -1.95 -43.75 -21.52
CA GLY A 480 -2.34 -42.39 -21.13
C GLY A 480 -1.48 -41.81 -20.00
N LEU A 481 -1.17 -42.62 -18.98
CA LEU A 481 -0.27 -42.21 -17.89
C LEU A 481 1.17 -41.99 -18.34
N GLU A 482 1.67 -42.82 -19.26
CA GLU A 482 3.02 -42.65 -19.84
C GLU A 482 3.12 -41.34 -20.63
N ILE A 483 2.10 -41.03 -21.45
CA ILE A 483 1.99 -39.78 -22.20
C ILE A 483 2.03 -38.58 -21.25
N LEU A 484 1.18 -38.52 -20.21
CA LEU A 484 1.15 -37.38 -19.28
C LEU A 484 2.44 -37.23 -18.45
N ARG A 485 3.06 -38.35 -18.04
CA ARG A 485 4.40 -38.32 -17.42
C ARG A 485 5.47 -37.82 -18.38
N GLY A 486 5.36 -38.15 -19.65
CA GLY A 486 6.22 -37.66 -20.70
C GLY A 486 6.14 -36.16 -20.89
N GLN A 487 4.92 -35.61 -20.82
CA GLN A 487 4.69 -34.17 -20.88
C GLN A 487 5.36 -33.43 -19.71
N GLN A 488 5.30 -34.00 -18.49
CA GLN A 488 6.04 -33.48 -17.34
C GLN A 488 7.55 -33.44 -17.58
N VAL A 489 8.11 -34.52 -18.14
CA VAL A 489 9.54 -34.59 -18.46
C VAL A 489 9.94 -33.50 -19.47
N ILE A 490 9.08 -33.21 -20.45
CA ILE A 490 9.30 -32.11 -21.41
C ILE A 490 9.26 -30.75 -20.71
N ALA A 491 8.26 -30.53 -19.84
CA ALA A 491 8.08 -29.27 -19.13
C ALA A 491 9.19 -28.99 -18.10
N GLU A 492 9.81 -30.03 -17.54
CA GLU A 492 10.98 -29.91 -16.65
C GLU A 492 12.29 -29.59 -17.41
N GLU A 493 12.24 -29.37 -18.73
CA GLU A 493 13.39 -29.10 -19.63
C GLU A 493 14.51 -30.15 -19.57
N ASN A 494 14.18 -31.37 -19.11
CA ASN A 494 15.14 -32.45 -18.89
C ASN A 494 15.50 -33.23 -20.17
N LEU A 495 15.06 -32.77 -21.36
CA LEU A 495 15.29 -33.43 -22.65
C LEU A 495 15.39 -32.42 -23.79
N ILE A 496 16.33 -32.63 -24.72
CA ILE A 496 16.34 -31.96 -26.02
C ILE A 496 15.42 -32.76 -26.95
N LEU A 497 14.24 -32.22 -27.25
CA LEU A 497 13.40 -32.79 -28.30
C LEU A 497 14.04 -32.54 -29.67
N PRO A 498 13.83 -33.42 -30.67
CA PRO A 498 14.35 -33.18 -32.02
C PRO A 498 13.83 -31.87 -32.62
N GLY A 499 14.53 -31.23 -33.56
CA GLY A 499 13.92 -30.09 -34.29
C GLY A 499 12.67 -30.55 -35.06
N ALA A 500 11.61 -29.74 -35.11
CA ALA A 500 10.33 -30.11 -35.74
C ALA A 500 10.51 -30.72 -37.14
N GLN A 501 11.39 -30.16 -37.97
CA GLN A 501 11.74 -30.66 -39.32
C GLN A 501 12.38 -32.06 -39.33
N LYS A 502 13.15 -32.45 -38.30
CA LYS A 502 13.73 -33.81 -38.20
C LYS A 502 12.72 -34.83 -37.67
N ARG A 503 11.59 -34.38 -37.11
CA ARG A 503 10.46 -35.24 -36.71
C ARG A 503 9.53 -35.56 -37.90
N LEU A 504 9.71 -34.87 -39.02
CA LEU A 504 8.92 -35.03 -40.26
C LEU A 504 9.54 -36.08 -41.17
N ASP A 505 9.69 -37.30 -40.66
CA ASP A 505 10.11 -38.49 -41.42
C ASP A 505 9.06 -38.79 -42.55
N PRO A 506 9.28 -39.72 -43.52
CA PRO A 506 8.30 -40.04 -44.58
C PRO A 506 6.89 -40.42 -44.09
N ILE A 507 6.78 -40.86 -42.83
CA ILE A 507 5.50 -41.11 -42.16
C ILE A 507 4.70 -39.80 -41.96
N TYR A 508 5.35 -38.65 -41.80
CA TYR A 508 4.69 -37.35 -41.72
C TYR A 508 4.18 -36.86 -43.08
N GLU A 509 4.96 -37.07 -44.16
CA GLU A 509 4.51 -36.76 -45.53
C GLU A 509 3.29 -37.59 -45.93
N SER A 510 3.20 -38.83 -45.45
CA SER A 510 2.04 -39.71 -45.68
C SER A 510 0.86 -39.44 -44.75
N LEU A 511 1.09 -39.00 -43.51
CA LEU A 511 0.01 -38.67 -42.55
C LEU A 511 -0.56 -37.25 -42.71
N GLY A 512 0.22 -36.30 -43.24
CA GLY A 512 -0.24 -34.92 -43.47
C GLY A 512 -1.54 -34.83 -44.30
N PRO A 513 -1.64 -35.52 -45.45
CA PRO A 513 -2.87 -35.63 -46.22
C PRO A 513 -4.03 -36.28 -45.45
N VAL A 514 -3.75 -37.21 -44.54
CA VAL A 514 -4.77 -37.90 -43.73
C VAL A 514 -5.47 -36.94 -42.76
N PHE A 515 -4.74 -35.97 -42.20
CA PHE A 515 -5.32 -34.96 -41.31
C PHE A 515 -5.88 -33.74 -42.06
N ALA A 516 -5.35 -33.38 -43.22
CA ALA A 516 -5.74 -32.18 -43.97
C ALA A 516 -7.24 -32.15 -44.34
N ASP A 517 -7.83 -33.32 -44.62
CA ASP A 517 -9.23 -33.45 -45.04
C ASP A 517 -10.21 -33.67 -43.87
N LEU A 518 -9.72 -33.75 -42.63
CA LEU A 518 -10.56 -33.89 -41.44
C LEU A 518 -11.04 -32.53 -40.92
N PRO A 519 -12.33 -32.37 -40.56
CA PRO A 519 -12.81 -31.20 -39.83
C PRO A 519 -12.02 -31.02 -38.52
N GLY A 520 -11.29 -29.91 -38.39
CA GLY A 520 -10.40 -29.66 -37.23
C GLY A 520 -9.07 -30.44 -37.27
N GLY A 521 -8.72 -31.01 -38.42
CA GLY A 521 -7.58 -31.90 -38.61
C GLY A 521 -6.22 -31.33 -38.20
N GLU A 522 -5.97 -30.03 -38.43
CA GLU A 522 -4.73 -29.37 -37.97
C GLU A 522 -4.54 -29.49 -36.44
N ARG A 523 -5.62 -29.36 -35.66
CA ARG A 523 -5.53 -29.52 -34.21
C ARG A 523 -5.43 -30.97 -33.80
N VAL A 524 -6.17 -31.87 -34.45
CA VAL A 524 -6.05 -33.32 -34.17
C VAL A 524 -4.61 -33.77 -34.41
N GLN A 525 -4.00 -33.32 -35.50
CA GLN A 525 -2.60 -33.53 -35.79
C GLN A 525 -1.70 -32.95 -34.69
N ALA A 526 -1.92 -31.69 -34.29
CA ALA A 526 -1.14 -31.07 -33.21
C ALA A 526 -1.25 -31.84 -31.88
N ASN A 527 -2.45 -32.35 -31.53
CA ASN A 527 -2.70 -33.14 -30.34
C ASN A 527 -1.98 -34.49 -30.37
N VAL A 528 -2.10 -35.21 -31.48
CA VAL A 528 -1.41 -36.48 -31.70
C VAL A 528 0.11 -36.29 -31.64
N MET A 529 0.63 -35.24 -32.29
CA MET A 529 2.06 -34.96 -32.30
C MET A 529 2.58 -34.61 -30.91
N ALA A 530 1.89 -33.74 -30.17
CA ALA A 530 2.27 -33.39 -28.80
C ALA A 530 2.24 -34.61 -27.87
N ALA A 531 1.26 -35.52 -28.04
CA ALA A 531 1.18 -36.76 -27.27
C ALA A 531 2.28 -37.76 -27.67
N ALA A 532 2.64 -37.85 -28.95
CA ALA A 532 3.74 -38.68 -29.44
C ALA A 532 5.10 -38.17 -28.92
N ASP A 533 5.33 -36.86 -28.94
CA ASP A 533 6.50 -36.22 -28.35
C ASP A 533 6.62 -36.54 -26.86
N ALA A 534 5.51 -36.45 -26.13
CA ALA A 534 5.47 -36.77 -24.71
C ALA A 534 5.81 -38.25 -24.45
N LEU A 535 5.18 -39.17 -25.18
CA LEU A 535 5.47 -40.60 -25.03
C LEU A 535 6.93 -40.94 -25.38
N TYR A 536 7.45 -40.35 -26.46
CA TYR A 536 8.85 -40.44 -26.84
C TYR A 536 9.76 -39.93 -25.71
N ALA A 537 9.49 -38.74 -25.16
CA ALA A 537 10.27 -38.17 -24.07
C ALA A 537 10.28 -39.06 -22.82
N ARG A 538 9.15 -39.71 -22.51
CA ARG A 538 9.05 -40.64 -21.39
C ARG A 538 9.96 -41.86 -21.56
N ARG A 539 10.03 -42.41 -22.79
CA ARG A 539 10.75 -43.65 -23.11
C ARG A 539 12.22 -43.42 -23.47
N GLY A 540 12.53 -42.28 -24.06
CA GLY A 540 13.90 -41.85 -24.41
C GLY A 540 14.73 -41.38 -23.22
N ARG A 541 14.18 -41.34 -22.00
CA ARG A 541 14.88 -40.93 -20.78
C ARG A 541 16.06 -41.87 -20.51
N GLY A 542 17.28 -41.41 -20.84
CA GLY A 542 18.53 -42.15 -20.66
C GLY A 542 19.28 -42.48 -21.96
N VAL A 543 18.68 -42.22 -23.13
CA VAL A 543 19.36 -42.26 -24.42
C VAL A 543 20.10 -40.94 -24.60
N VAL A 544 21.38 -41.03 -24.91
CA VAL A 544 22.41 -39.96 -24.89
C VAL A 544 21.96 -38.68 -25.62
N GLN A 545 22.43 -37.52 -25.12
CA GLN A 545 22.40 -36.20 -25.78
C GLN A 545 23.07 -36.25 -27.17
N SER A 546 22.40 -36.86 -28.14
CA SER A 546 22.81 -36.84 -29.54
C SER A 546 21.74 -36.14 -30.35
N ASP A 547 22.14 -35.36 -31.35
CA ASP A 547 21.25 -34.65 -32.27
C ASP A 547 20.48 -35.60 -33.23
N GLN A 548 20.47 -36.91 -32.94
CA GLN A 548 19.87 -37.98 -33.70
C GLN A 548 18.64 -38.51 -32.97
N VAL A 549 17.52 -38.56 -33.68
CA VAL A 549 16.24 -39.09 -33.21
C VAL A 549 16.30 -40.60 -33.29
N ASP A 550 15.80 -41.30 -32.27
CA ASP A 550 15.50 -42.72 -32.41
C ASP A 550 14.18 -42.84 -33.20
N GLU A 551 14.31 -42.97 -34.52
CA GLU A 551 13.19 -43.02 -35.47
C GLU A 551 12.25 -44.18 -35.14
N ASP A 552 12.77 -45.37 -34.81
CA ASP A 552 11.97 -46.54 -34.46
C ASP A 552 11.15 -46.30 -33.19
N LEU A 553 11.77 -45.70 -32.17
CA LEU A 553 11.08 -45.35 -30.93
C LEU A 553 9.97 -44.31 -31.16
N TYR A 554 10.22 -43.32 -32.01
CA TYR A 554 9.23 -42.29 -32.32
C TYR A 554 8.06 -42.85 -33.16
N ARG A 555 8.34 -43.72 -34.14
CA ARG A 555 7.31 -44.43 -34.92
C ARG A 555 6.43 -45.32 -34.04
N GLN A 556 7.05 -46.04 -33.10
CA GLN A 556 6.33 -46.80 -32.09
C GLN A 556 5.43 -45.91 -31.23
N ALA A 557 5.94 -44.75 -30.79
CA ALA A 557 5.17 -43.81 -29.99
C ALA A 557 3.95 -43.27 -30.77
N LEU A 558 4.14 -42.92 -32.04
CA LEU A 558 3.07 -42.44 -32.92
C LEU A 558 2.00 -43.51 -33.17
N HIS A 559 2.42 -44.75 -33.44
CA HIS A 559 1.52 -45.89 -33.58
C HIS A 559 0.61 -46.05 -32.36
N GLU A 560 1.19 -46.08 -31.16
CA GLU A 560 0.45 -46.26 -29.92
C GLU A 560 -0.47 -45.07 -29.57
N VAL A 561 0.01 -43.85 -29.75
CA VAL A 561 -0.77 -42.62 -29.50
C VAL A 561 -2.01 -42.56 -30.39
N MET A 562 -1.96 -43.15 -31.57
CA MET A 562 -3.09 -43.26 -32.51
C MET A 562 -3.96 -44.51 -32.25
N GLY A 563 -3.80 -45.18 -31.11
CA GLY A 563 -4.58 -46.35 -30.70
C GLY A 563 -3.96 -47.70 -31.08
N GLY A 564 -2.71 -47.70 -31.57
CA GLY A 564 -1.98 -48.91 -31.91
C GLY A 564 -1.63 -49.77 -30.68
N ILE A 565 -1.71 -51.08 -30.84
CA ILE A 565 -1.20 -52.07 -29.89
C ILE A 565 -0.25 -53.03 -30.60
N GLY A 566 0.79 -53.48 -29.88
CA GLY A 566 1.86 -54.30 -30.46
C GLY A 566 3.02 -53.46 -30.96
N GLN A 567 3.99 -54.11 -31.61
CA GLN A 567 5.13 -53.43 -32.21
C GLN A 567 4.72 -52.87 -33.58
N PHE A 568 5.08 -51.61 -33.86
CA PHE A 568 4.91 -50.98 -35.16
C PHE A 568 5.52 -51.86 -36.25
N ASP A 569 4.78 -52.05 -37.35
CA ASP A 569 5.14 -52.96 -38.45
C ASP A 569 5.32 -54.45 -38.04
N GLY A 570 4.89 -54.81 -36.83
CA GLY A 570 4.87 -56.18 -36.36
C GLY A 570 3.65 -56.94 -36.86
N ARG A 571 3.79 -58.25 -37.07
CA ARG A 571 2.67 -59.14 -37.49
C ARG A 571 1.45 -59.15 -36.55
N ASN A 572 1.64 -58.71 -35.31
CA ASN A 572 0.60 -58.66 -34.28
C ASN A 572 0.11 -57.22 -34.03
N ALA A 573 0.55 -56.24 -34.82
CA ALA A 573 0.11 -54.85 -34.71
C ALA A 573 -1.40 -54.75 -34.99
N GLN A 574 -2.11 -53.97 -34.19
CA GLN A 574 -3.53 -53.69 -34.39
C GLN A 574 -3.81 -52.22 -34.05
N GLY A 575 -4.68 -51.55 -34.83
CA GLY A 575 -4.95 -50.11 -34.70
C GLY A 575 -3.75 -49.23 -35.03
N GLY A 576 -3.90 -47.91 -34.85
CA GLY A 576 -2.83 -46.95 -35.07
C GLY A 576 -2.35 -46.88 -36.52
N VAL A 577 -1.15 -46.36 -36.72
CA VAL A 577 -0.54 -46.29 -38.06
C VAL A 577 0.02 -47.66 -38.44
N GLN A 578 -0.41 -48.19 -39.59
CA GLN A 578 0.08 -49.44 -40.17
C GLN A 578 0.16 -49.30 -41.69
N GLU A 579 1.04 -50.08 -42.32
CA GLU A 579 1.13 -50.15 -43.77
C GLU A 579 0.01 -51.05 -44.32
N VAL A 580 -0.76 -50.54 -45.27
CA VAL A 580 -1.78 -51.27 -46.04
C VAL A 580 -1.58 -50.92 -47.51
N ARG A 581 -1.24 -51.93 -48.33
CA ARG A 581 -0.95 -51.72 -49.77
C ARG A 581 0.10 -50.63 -50.04
N ASP A 582 1.28 -50.78 -49.42
CA ASP A 582 2.43 -49.88 -49.58
C ASP A 582 2.16 -48.41 -49.16
N SER A 583 1.09 -48.15 -48.39
CA SER A 583 0.74 -46.82 -47.88
C SER A 583 0.43 -46.87 -46.38
N PHE A 584 0.87 -45.86 -45.64
CA PHE A 584 0.60 -45.75 -44.20
C PHE A 584 -0.84 -45.27 -43.97
N THR A 585 -1.65 -46.12 -43.36
CA THR A 585 -3.05 -45.84 -43.05
C THR A 585 -3.28 -45.90 -41.54
N ILE A 586 -4.14 -45.00 -41.04
CA ILE A 586 -4.63 -45.04 -39.65
C ILE A 586 -5.73 -46.09 -39.56
N LEU A 587 -5.48 -47.20 -38.86
CA LEU A 587 -6.46 -48.26 -38.68
C LEU A 587 -7.20 -48.12 -37.34
N PRO A 588 -8.49 -48.51 -37.25
CA PRO A 588 -9.23 -48.47 -36.00
C PRO A 588 -8.68 -49.51 -35.01
N MET A 589 -8.83 -49.23 -33.70
CA MET A 589 -8.33 -50.12 -32.66
C MET A 589 -8.86 -51.57 -32.81
N GLY A 590 -7.94 -52.54 -32.73
CA GLY A 590 -8.26 -53.96 -32.87
C GLY A 590 -8.31 -54.49 -34.32
N ILE A 591 -8.02 -53.66 -35.33
CA ILE A 591 -7.85 -54.10 -36.73
C ILE A 591 -6.36 -54.15 -37.07
N SER A 592 -5.88 -55.27 -37.61
CA SER A 592 -4.52 -55.37 -38.18
C SER A 592 -4.50 -55.01 -39.66
N SER A 593 -3.33 -54.61 -40.19
CA SER A 593 -3.11 -54.43 -41.62
C SER A 593 -3.51 -55.67 -42.41
N GLY A 594 -3.08 -56.86 -41.96
CA GLY A 594 -3.46 -58.13 -42.60
C GLY A 594 -4.98 -58.36 -42.67
N GLN A 595 -5.76 -57.94 -41.66
CA GLN A 595 -7.23 -58.04 -41.74
C GLN A 595 -7.82 -57.07 -42.77
N ALA A 596 -7.27 -55.87 -42.88
CA ALA A 596 -7.68 -54.89 -43.87
C ALA A 596 -7.28 -55.35 -45.29
N GLU A 597 -6.07 -55.87 -45.47
CA GLU A 597 -5.56 -56.41 -46.74
C GLU A 597 -6.35 -57.64 -47.17
N ASP A 598 -6.54 -58.63 -46.30
CA ASP A 598 -7.37 -59.81 -46.57
C ASP A 598 -8.78 -59.39 -47.00
N ALA A 599 -9.35 -58.38 -46.32
CA ALA A 599 -10.67 -57.86 -46.68
C ALA A 599 -10.68 -57.23 -48.08
N LEU A 600 -9.71 -56.36 -48.38
CA LEU A 600 -9.56 -55.74 -49.68
C LEU A 600 -9.26 -56.73 -50.81
N GLU A 601 -8.49 -57.78 -50.55
CA GLU A 601 -8.18 -58.82 -51.53
C GLU A 601 -9.39 -59.70 -51.86
N SER A 602 -10.22 -59.98 -50.85
CA SER A 602 -11.44 -60.78 -50.98
C SER A 602 -12.59 -60.06 -51.68
N LEU A 603 -12.52 -58.73 -51.82
CA LEU A 603 -13.54 -57.93 -52.46
C LEU A 603 -13.78 -58.34 -53.92
N GLY A 604 -15.06 -58.52 -54.27
CA GLY A 604 -15.48 -58.97 -55.59
C GLY A 604 -15.14 -60.43 -55.90
N MET A 605 -14.51 -61.17 -54.99
CA MET A 605 -14.13 -62.56 -55.20
C MET A 605 -15.29 -63.49 -54.84
N ARG A 606 -15.86 -64.14 -55.85
CA ARG A 606 -16.92 -65.13 -55.67
C ARG A 606 -16.38 -66.53 -55.89
N ARG A 607 -16.82 -67.48 -55.08
CA ARG A 607 -16.53 -68.90 -55.31
C ARG A 607 -17.09 -69.31 -56.67
N ARG A 608 -16.24 -69.76 -57.59
CA ARG A 608 -16.67 -70.24 -58.91
C ARG A 608 -17.71 -71.34 -58.71
N GLN A 609 -18.91 -71.17 -59.27
CA GLN A 609 -19.94 -72.18 -59.21
C GLN A 609 -19.43 -73.45 -59.89
N ALA A 610 -19.60 -74.59 -59.23
CA ALA A 610 -19.17 -75.87 -59.79
C ALA A 610 -19.96 -76.14 -61.06
N VAL A 611 -19.30 -76.05 -62.21
CA VAL A 611 -19.87 -76.51 -63.48
C VAL A 611 -19.97 -78.04 -63.39
N GLU A 612 -21.17 -78.58 -63.61
CA GLU A 612 -21.57 -79.98 -63.33
C GLU A 612 -20.70 -81.06 -64.03
N ASN A 613 -19.81 -80.69 -64.94
CA ASN A 613 -18.93 -81.60 -65.69
C ASN A 613 -17.42 -81.28 -65.63
N GLN A 614 -16.94 -80.47 -64.67
CA GLN A 614 -15.49 -80.22 -64.49
C GLN A 614 -14.89 -80.95 -63.28
N PRO A 615 -13.62 -81.42 -63.38
CA PRO A 615 -12.94 -82.09 -62.28
C PRO A 615 -12.82 -81.18 -61.04
N ARG A 616 -12.87 -81.79 -59.84
CA ARG A 616 -12.85 -81.13 -58.51
C ARG A 616 -11.64 -80.21 -58.26
N SER A 617 -10.65 -80.17 -59.14
CA SER A 617 -9.47 -79.29 -59.09
C SER A 617 -9.77 -77.82 -59.46
N GLY A 618 -11.00 -77.49 -59.89
CA GLY A 618 -11.38 -76.14 -60.34
C GLY A 618 -12.10 -75.23 -59.33
N ARG A 619 -12.04 -75.52 -58.00
CA ARG A 619 -12.62 -74.64 -56.96
C ARG A 619 -11.74 -73.39 -56.76
N GLY A 620 -11.69 -72.53 -57.77
CA GLY A 620 -11.07 -71.20 -57.68
C GLY A 620 -12.10 -70.14 -57.26
N PHE A 621 -11.59 -69.00 -56.82
CA PHE A 621 -12.36 -67.77 -56.74
C PHE A 621 -12.26 -67.04 -58.08
N GLU A 622 -13.31 -66.35 -58.48
CA GLU A 622 -13.37 -65.52 -59.68
C GLU A 622 -13.88 -64.14 -59.30
N PHE A 623 -13.29 -63.11 -59.91
CA PHE A 623 -13.70 -61.73 -59.67
C PHE A 623 -14.98 -61.40 -60.45
N ASP A 624 -16.00 -60.91 -59.75
CA ASP A 624 -17.29 -60.49 -60.30
C ASP A 624 -17.54 -59.01 -59.93
N PRO A 625 -17.47 -58.08 -60.92
CA PRO A 625 -17.68 -56.65 -60.68
C PRO A 625 -19.06 -56.30 -60.11
N ALA A 626 -20.11 -57.07 -60.45
CA ALA A 626 -21.45 -56.84 -59.92
C ALA A 626 -21.52 -57.24 -58.44
N PHE A 627 -20.85 -58.33 -58.07
CA PHE A 627 -20.72 -58.75 -56.68
C PHE A 627 -19.90 -57.75 -55.86
N LEU A 628 -18.82 -57.19 -56.44
CA LEU A 628 -18.07 -56.09 -55.81
C LEU A 628 -18.97 -54.88 -55.50
N SER A 629 -19.77 -54.45 -56.48
CA SER A 629 -20.69 -53.33 -56.28
C SER A 629 -21.74 -53.62 -55.20
N GLU A 630 -22.23 -54.86 -55.08
CA GLU A 630 -23.14 -55.26 -54.00
C GLU A 630 -22.46 -55.20 -52.62
N GLN A 631 -21.23 -55.71 -52.50
CA GLN A 631 -20.46 -55.64 -51.26
C GLN A 631 -20.20 -54.19 -50.83
N LEU A 632 -19.75 -53.35 -51.76
CA LEU A 632 -19.46 -51.94 -51.50
C LEU A 632 -20.74 -51.15 -51.16
N ALA A 633 -21.87 -51.42 -51.83
CA ALA A 633 -23.15 -50.80 -51.48
C ALA A 633 -23.57 -51.12 -50.03
N ARG A 634 -23.28 -52.33 -49.53
CA ARG A 634 -23.63 -52.75 -48.16
C ARG A 634 -22.77 -52.11 -47.08
N VAL A 635 -21.50 -51.84 -47.36
CA VAL A 635 -20.56 -51.27 -46.38
C VAL A 635 -20.47 -49.74 -46.45
N GLY A 636 -20.94 -49.14 -47.55
CA GLY A 636 -20.95 -47.70 -47.75
C GLY A 636 -21.99 -46.98 -46.90
N SER A 637 -21.60 -45.84 -46.32
CA SER A 637 -22.45 -45.01 -45.45
C SER A 637 -23.73 -44.52 -46.13
N ALA A 638 -23.69 -44.33 -47.46
CA ALA A 638 -24.82 -43.87 -48.27
C ALA A 638 -25.62 -45.00 -48.96
N GLY A 639 -25.21 -46.25 -48.79
CA GLY A 639 -25.87 -47.41 -49.42
C GLY A 639 -25.65 -47.56 -50.94
N ASN A 640 -24.85 -46.68 -51.55
CA ASN A 640 -24.53 -46.68 -52.98
C ASN A 640 -23.05 -47.06 -53.20
N PRO A 641 -22.72 -47.91 -54.18
CA PRO A 641 -21.34 -48.26 -54.46
C PRO A 641 -20.59 -47.12 -55.16
N PRO A 642 -19.26 -47.08 -55.04
CA PRO A 642 -18.42 -46.14 -55.78
C PRO A 642 -18.37 -46.52 -57.26
N VAL A 643 -18.28 -45.49 -58.12
CA VAL A 643 -18.13 -45.63 -59.58
C VAL A 643 -16.98 -44.77 -60.08
N ILE A 644 -16.38 -45.17 -61.19
CA ILE A 644 -15.35 -44.39 -61.89
C ILE A 644 -15.85 -44.12 -63.31
N ALA A 645 -16.02 -42.84 -63.65
CA ALA A 645 -16.62 -42.41 -64.92
C ALA A 645 -17.97 -43.10 -65.23
N GLY A 646 -18.77 -43.38 -64.20
CA GLY A 646 -20.07 -44.05 -64.31
C GLY A 646 -20.01 -45.57 -64.49
N GLN A 647 -18.83 -46.19 -64.40
CA GLN A 647 -18.67 -47.65 -64.46
C GLN A 647 -18.30 -48.25 -63.10
N PRO A 648 -18.69 -49.52 -62.83
CA PRO A 648 -18.21 -50.28 -61.68
C PRO A 648 -16.68 -50.41 -61.69
N ILE A 649 -16.10 -50.49 -60.49
CA ILE A 649 -14.65 -50.66 -60.30
C ILE A 649 -14.23 -52.04 -60.84
N ASP A 650 -13.19 -52.07 -61.68
CA ASP A 650 -12.59 -53.31 -62.16
C ASP A 650 -11.48 -53.79 -61.21
N ARG A 651 -10.99 -55.03 -61.42
CA ARG A 651 -9.99 -55.63 -60.52
C ARG A 651 -8.69 -54.82 -60.49
N THR A 652 -8.23 -54.36 -61.65
CA THR A 652 -6.98 -53.57 -61.76
C THR A 652 -7.08 -52.27 -60.98
N THR A 653 -8.23 -51.58 -61.04
CA THR A 653 -8.42 -50.35 -60.29
C THR A 653 -8.55 -50.65 -58.81
N LEU A 654 -9.31 -51.68 -58.42
CA LEU A 654 -9.44 -52.13 -57.04
C LEU A 654 -8.08 -52.42 -56.40
N ASP A 655 -7.16 -53.08 -57.11
CA ASP A 655 -5.82 -53.42 -56.60
C ASP A 655 -4.93 -52.18 -56.40
N ASN A 656 -5.20 -51.08 -57.11
CA ASN A 656 -4.46 -49.82 -57.00
C ASN A 656 -5.12 -48.78 -56.07
N LEU A 657 -6.21 -49.14 -55.37
CA LEU A 657 -6.85 -48.24 -54.41
C LEU A 657 -6.05 -48.19 -53.11
N GLU A 658 -5.79 -46.98 -52.65
CA GLU A 658 -5.25 -46.67 -51.32
C GLU A 658 -6.43 -46.42 -50.35
N LEU A 659 -6.19 -46.67 -49.06
CA LEU A 659 -7.13 -46.37 -47.98
C LEU A 659 -6.75 -45.06 -47.29
N GLN A 660 -7.71 -44.14 -47.17
CA GLN A 660 -7.56 -42.92 -46.37
C GLN A 660 -8.65 -42.87 -45.29
N ALA A 661 -8.24 -42.61 -44.04
CA ALA A 661 -9.16 -42.45 -42.92
C ALA A 661 -9.76 -41.03 -42.93
N VAL A 662 -11.09 -40.92 -42.76
CA VAL A 662 -11.84 -39.65 -42.66
C VAL A 662 -12.62 -39.53 -41.33
N GLY A 663 -12.41 -40.46 -40.41
CA GLY A 663 -12.95 -40.45 -39.05
C GLY A 663 -12.73 -41.78 -38.34
N ASP A 664 -13.28 -41.91 -37.13
CA ASP A 664 -13.21 -43.18 -36.41
C ASP A 664 -14.01 -44.26 -37.16
N ASP A 665 -13.31 -45.32 -37.59
CA ASP A 665 -13.82 -46.37 -38.47
C ASP A 665 -14.48 -45.90 -39.77
N ARG A 666 -14.17 -44.69 -40.28
CA ARG A 666 -14.69 -44.18 -41.57
C ARG A 666 -13.56 -43.98 -42.56
N PHE A 667 -13.72 -44.57 -43.74
CA PHE A 667 -12.68 -44.61 -44.77
C PHE A 667 -13.22 -44.19 -46.12
N ILE A 668 -12.33 -43.64 -46.93
CA ILE A 668 -12.54 -43.39 -48.35
C ILE A 668 -11.47 -44.15 -49.14
N PHE A 669 -11.82 -44.46 -50.39
CA PHE A 669 -10.85 -44.95 -51.35
C PHE A 669 -10.23 -43.78 -52.12
N THR A 670 -8.91 -43.77 -52.17
CA THR A 670 -8.14 -42.86 -53.02
C THR A 670 -7.41 -43.64 -54.09
N TYR A 671 -7.17 -42.98 -55.22
CA TYR A 671 -6.31 -43.55 -56.26
C TYR A 671 -5.53 -42.43 -56.95
N ARG A 672 -4.31 -42.77 -57.36
CA ARG A 672 -3.39 -41.83 -57.99
C ARG A 672 -3.65 -41.78 -59.50
N VAL A 673 -4.07 -40.62 -60.00
CA VAL A 673 -4.33 -40.39 -61.44
C VAL A 673 -3.06 -39.98 -62.19
N SER A 674 -2.14 -39.31 -61.50
CA SER A 674 -0.80 -38.89 -61.96
C SER A 674 0.09 -38.62 -60.74
N ASP A 675 1.41 -38.48 -60.91
CA ASP A 675 2.39 -38.33 -59.80
C ASP A 675 1.99 -37.30 -58.71
N ASP A 676 1.26 -36.23 -59.07
CA ASP A 676 0.82 -35.17 -58.14
C ASP A 676 -0.70 -35.10 -57.89
N ARG A 677 -1.52 -36.04 -58.39
CA ARG A 677 -2.99 -35.94 -58.28
C ARG A 677 -3.63 -37.21 -57.70
N ILE A 678 -4.03 -37.11 -56.44
CA ILE A 678 -4.87 -38.08 -55.75
C ILE A 678 -6.35 -37.72 -56.01
N THR A 679 -7.18 -38.70 -56.35
CA THR A 679 -8.63 -38.53 -56.53
C THR A 679 -9.37 -39.48 -55.60
N THR A 680 -10.45 -39.02 -54.99
CA THR A 680 -11.34 -39.81 -54.14
C THR A 680 -12.42 -40.48 -54.98
N LEU A 681 -12.80 -41.70 -54.62
CA LEU A 681 -13.92 -42.36 -55.28
C LEU A 681 -15.25 -41.70 -54.90
N GLN A 682 -16.12 -41.56 -55.91
CA GLN A 682 -17.44 -40.97 -55.75
C GLN A 682 -18.52 -42.00 -56.07
N THR A 683 -19.67 -41.85 -55.45
CA THR A 683 -20.91 -42.53 -55.82
C THR A 683 -21.45 -41.97 -57.14
N ALA A 684 -22.44 -42.64 -57.74
CA ALA A 684 -23.09 -42.17 -58.97
C ALA A 684 -23.74 -40.78 -58.83
N ASP A 685 -24.06 -40.37 -57.60
CA ASP A 685 -24.66 -39.06 -57.28
C ASP A 685 -23.60 -37.95 -57.08
N GLY A 686 -22.32 -38.25 -57.27
CA GLY A 686 -21.21 -37.32 -57.12
C GLY A 686 -20.77 -37.05 -55.67
N GLN A 687 -21.30 -37.81 -54.70
CA GLN A 687 -20.86 -37.74 -53.30
C GLN A 687 -19.62 -38.62 -53.09
N THR A 688 -18.68 -38.18 -52.27
CA THR A 688 -17.54 -39.00 -51.83
C THR A 688 -18.04 -40.31 -51.22
N TYR A 689 -17.47 -41.43 -51.66
CA TYR A 689 -17.82 -42.74 -51.12
C TYR A 689 -17.08 -42.97 -49.79
N GLU A 690 -17.84 -42.94 -48.72
CA GLU A 690 -17.39 -43.27 -47.36
C GLU A 690 -17.91 -44.65 -46.93
N PHE A 691 -17.10 -45.43 -46.22
CA PHE A 691 -17.48 -46.74 -45.72
C PHE A 691 -16.85 -47.05 -44.36
N SER A 692 -17.39 -48.07 -43.66
CA SER A 692 -16.79 -48.60 -42.43
C SER A 692 -15.81 -49.73 -42.71
N LEU A 693 -14.59 -49.65 -42.17
CA LEU A 693 -13.58 -50.70 -42.35
C LEU A 693 -13.95 -51.95 -41.55
N ARG A 694 -14.52 -51.81 -40.35
CA ARG A 694 -15.09 -52.96 -39.62
C ARG A 694 -16.20 -53.65 -40.40
N ALA A 695 -17.08 -52.88 -41.05
CA ALA A 695 -18.13 -53.42 -41.91
C ALA A 695 -17.52 -54.16 -43.11
N LEU A 696 -16.49 -53.58 -43.74
CA LEU A 696 -15.74 -54.20 -44.83
C LEU A 696 -15.13 -55.55 -44.44
N ILE A 697 -14.44 -55.60 -43.30
CA ILE A 697 -13.85 -56.84 -42.77
C ILE A 697 -14.94 -57.87 -42.42
N GLY A 698 -16.09 -57.42 -41.91
CA GLY A 698 -17.24 -58.28 -41.63
C GLY A 698 -17.80 -58.93 -42.90
N GLU A 699 -17.93 -58.16 -43.98
CA GLU A 699 -18.45 -58.58 -45.28
C GLU A 699 -17.47 -59.48 -46.06
N ALA A 700 -16.17 -59.27 -45.86
CA ALA A 700 -15.09 -60.04 -46.47
C ALA A 700 -14.92 -61.47 -45.92
N ARG A 701 -15.45 -61.76 -44.72
CA ARG A 701 -15.35 -63.09 -44.11
C ARG A 701 -16.24 -64.08 -44.90
N PRO A 702 -15.66 -65.11 -45.55
CA PRO A 702 -16.38 -66.01 -46.47
C PRO A 702 -17.40 -66.95 -45.82
#